data_AF-A0A839JM77-F1
#
_entry.id   AF-A0A839JM77-F1
#
_cell.length_a   1.000
_cell.length_b   1.000
_cell.length_c   1.000
_cell.angle_alpha   90.00
_cell.angle_beta   90.00
_cell.angle_gamma   90.00
#
_symmetry.space_group_name_H-M   'P 1'
#
loop_
_entity.id
_entity.type
_entity.pdbx_description
1 polymer ?
#
loop_
_entity_poly.entity_id
_entity_poly.type
_entity_poly.pdbx_seq_one_letter_code
_entity_poly.pdbx_strand_id
1 'polypeptide(L)'
;MNRHDSYQQPETTANNANADQWQVEQGSQASQTAWASAEVQPIGIETVKQISPESVLDIAVDAIESSARERQVERQLGLISEIMDDQEASKRDKHIRLDQLVEDDEINLRNGKVLDQYLRQSMNAIDNSMLGSDYETLEKSHEIINSDKVDLSNPELARVYIDACADGRLDIGNGWQIGDLYMYCPLESKKFASSDQQTISYYLDHIRAEILKEDFDFGLLEESGIPLKQIATNKHIQDVATEMMDDAVANVVQDGNKDGTYDFNTLSGQVPVDVLNQMCSSEEGKKRVAKSIQKTGMSVQEFGEALIDDNVVGSFKKGHWINNLYWDNNRTAKCVDLMKNLGWYTAIGENDESLDQITESSGLGSNDRVTKMQSEAYKGGVLDSKTVDRMYLRECSRLYDGINSGDRYTRLERSVISPDLVPSGDNPTVNYWHEQSKRYGANIMHFCMGRILDAAKQGDNLDIAELINEEGIMRDKFFQNYPGSLLWDVCTTKQRGYDDYTLRSLELLEAHQDRASEIDGSKAMIKLLSKMRGEDGKHDAEAVRLFRKSMGSICINDPGELFDGDELTDKFYSAVFMRCYCNKDTDKFMSYIDSDWKDHYGDAGRRYLELVSTYPDEGNYEQKRQWVGEYLDAGGPVNELANGILCDAYDQLEYVPAEKMPDEWQKFRNFCRTYSYSMSRLNVVGGATKMENILIGDLTEYFDANGPTDKLIDKV
;
A
#
# COMPACT_ATOMS: atom_id res chain seq x y z
N MET A 1 -64.74 11.01 -11.91
CA MET A 1 -65.01 11.86 -13.10
C MET A 1 -64.97 10.97 -14.33
N ASN A 2 -66.10 10.93 -15.03
CA ASN A 2 -66.40 10.46 -16.40
C ASN A 2 -65.23 10.55 -17.42
N ARG A 3 -65.10 9.72 -18.49
CA ARG A 3 -65.95 8.71 -19.15
C ARG A 3 -65.19 8.05 -20.33
N HIS A 4 -65.48 6.75 -20.57
CA HIS A 4 -65.74 6.03 -21.86
C HIS A 4 -64.65 5.91 -22.94
N ASP A 5 -64.54 4.85 -23.76
CA ASP A 5 -65.21 3.53 -24.01
C ASP A 5 -64.38 2.86 -25.14
N SER A 6 -64.44 1.59 -25.55
CA SER A 6 -64.91 0.27 -25.08
C SER A 6 -64.83 -0.69 -26.30
N TYR A 7 -64.93 -2.01 -26.03
CA TYR A 7 -65.26 -3.17 -26.89
C TYR A 7 -64.10 -3.91 -27.60
N GLN A 8 -63.72 -5.13 -27.20
CA GLN A 8 -64.38 -6.48 -27.11
C GLN A 8 -64.38 -7.31 -28.43
N GLN A 9 -63.81 -8.52 -28.30
CA GLN A 9 -63.87 -9.76 -29.12
C GLN A 9 -65.32 -10.22 -29.44
N PRO A 10 -65.67 -11.24 -30.31
CA PRO A 10 -64.96 -12.53 -30.52
C PRO A 10 -65.16 -13.31 -31.88
N GLU A 11 -64.51 -14.48 -31.96
CA GLU A 11 -64.93 -15.80 -32.51
C GLU A 11 -65.27 -16.12 -34.02
N THR A 12 -64.51 -17.09 -34.54
CA THR A 12 -64.80 -18.29 -35.39
C THR A 12 -65.44 -18.28 -36.80
N THR A 13 -64.83 -19.16 -37.62
CA THR A 13 -65.33 -20.03 -38.73
C THR A 13 -65.41 -19.55 -40.20
N ALA A 14 -64.48 -20.12 -40.99
CA ALA A 14 -64.57 -20.73 -42.33
C ALA A 14 -65.53 -20.16 -43.40
N ASN A 15 -64.99 -19.83 -44.59
CA ASN A 15 -65.52 -20.27 -45.89
C ASN A 15 -64.56 -19.98 -47.08
N ASN A 16 -64.22 -21.07 -47.77
CA ASN A 16 -64.04 -21.30 -49.20
C ASN A 16 -63.78 -20.17 -50.23
N ALA A 17 -62.79 -20.49 -51.08
CA ALA A 17 -62.76 -20.44 -52.54
C ALA A 17 -62.28 -19.18 -53.29
N ASN A 18 -61.22 -19.42 -54.07
CA ASN A 18 -60.73 -18.77 -55.29
C ASN A 18 -60.19 -17.33 -55.21
N ALA A 19 -58.86 -17.19 -55.36
CA ALA A 19 -58.24 -16.97 -56.68
C ALA A 19 -56.70 -16.92 -56.59
N ASP A 20 -56.09 -17.93 -57.18
CA ASP A 20 -54.75 -18.07 -57.78
C ASP A 20 -53.83 -16.83 -57.83
N GLN A 21 -52.58 -16.95 -57.38
CA GLN A 21 -51.42 -17.23 -58.26
C GLN A 21 -50.03 -17.06 -57.58
N TRP A 22 -49.33 -18.20 -57.56
CA TRP A 22 -47.87 -18.47 -57.61
C TRP A 22 -46.99 -18.40 -56.36
N GLN A 23 -46.51 -19.62 -56.06
CA GLN A 23 -45.56 -20.09 -55.05
C GLN A 23 -44.11 -19.76 -55.40
N VAL A 24 -43.27 -19.65 -54.37
CA VAL A 24 -41.90 -20.20 -54.37
C VAL A 24 -41.77 -20.99 -53.07
N GLU A 25 -41.72 -22.31 -53.18
CA GLU A 25 -41.63 -23.24 -52.05
C GLU A 25 -40.31 -24.02 -52.08
N GLN A 26 -39.94 -24.43 -50.88
CA GLN A 26 -38.75 -25.16 -50.46
C GLN A 26 -38.51 -26.49 -51.19
N GLY A 27 -37.28 -26.97 -51.10
CA GLY A 27 -36.96 -28.37 -51.36
C GLY A 27 -35.59 -28.75 -50.85
N SER A 28 -35.52 -29.18 -49.60
CA SER A 28 -34.46 -30.04 -49.09
C SER A 28 -34.39 -31.33 -49.92
N GLN A 29 -33.20 -31.91 -50.09
CA GLN A 29 -33.00 -33.32 -49.76
C GLN A 29 -31.55 -33.78 -49.89
N ALA A 30 -31.17 -34.55 -48.87
CA ALA A 30 -30.07 -35.48 -48.83
C ALA A 30 -30.02 -36.39 -50.07
N SER A 31 -28.84 -36.86 -50.43
CA SER A 31 -28.69 -38.01 -51.33
C SER A 31 -27.71 -38.99 -50.73
N GLN A 32 -28.29 -40.09 -50.24
CA GLN A 32 -27.62 -41.35 -49.98
C GLN A 32 -27.17 -41.98 -51.30
N THR A 33 -25.98 -42.56 -51.24
CA THR A 33 -25.35 -43.40 -52.27
C THR A 33 -26.12 -44.71 -52.42
N ALA A 34 -26.47 -45.08 -53.66
CA ALA A 34 -26.81 -46.45 -54.04
C ALA A 34 -26.21 -46.75 -55.42
N TRP A 35 -25.36 -47.77 -55.45
CA TRP A 35 -24.72 -48.33 -56.65
C TRP A 35 -25.71 -49.14 -57.47
N ALA A 36 -25.74 -48.94 -58.79
CA ALA A 36 -26.08 -49.99 -59.76
C ALA A 36 -25.55 -49.62 -61.15
N SER A 37 -24.63 -50.45 -61.63
CA SER A 37 -24.09 -50.46 -62.98
C SER A 37 -25.14 -50.91 -64.00
N ALA A 38 -25.32 -50.15 -65.08
CA ALA A 38 -25.87 -50.65 -66.34
C ALA A 38 -25.34 -49.80 -67.50
N GLU A 39 -24.57 -50.44 -68.37
CA GLU A 39 -24.09 -49.92 -69.64
C GLU A 39 -25.25 -49.47 -70.53
N VAL A 40 -25.27 -48.19 -70.93
CA VAL A 40 -25.96 -47.73 -72.13
C VAL A 40 -25.09 -46.72 -72.85
N GLN A 41 -24.80 -46.99 -74.12
CA GLN A 41 -24.02 -46.16 -75.05
C GLN A 41 -24.64 -44.78 -75.31
N PRO A 42 -23.84 -43.76 -75.74
CA PRO A 42 -24.34 -42.40 -75.86
C PRO A 42 -25.18 -42.22 -77.12
N ILE A 43 -26.42 -41.76 -76.96
CA ILE A 43 -27.24 -41.24 -78.05
C ILE A 43 -27.36 -39.72 -77.86
N GLY A 44 -26.90 -38.99 -78.87
CA GLY A 44 -27.57 -37.80 -79.42
C GLY A 44 -27.79 -36.63 -78.48
N ILE A 45 -26.98 -35.58 -78.69
CA ILE A 45 -27.19 -34.21 -78.22
C ILE A 45 -28.56 -33.70 -78.73
N GLU A 46 -29.49 -33.43 -77.81
CA GLU A 46 -30.60 -32.46 -77.92
C GLU A 46 -31.30 -32.50 -76.53
N THR A 47 -31.15 -31.55 -75.61
CA THR A 47 -31.33 -30.11 -75.71
C THR A 47 -30.65 -29.43 -74.52
N VAL A 48 -29.55 -28.69 -74.76
CA VAL A 48 -29.08 -27.64 -73.84
C VAL A 48 -29.43 -26.32 -74.50
N LYS A 49 -30.60 -25.78 -74.17
CA LYS A 49 -30.93 -24.38 -74.44
C LYS A 49 -30.95 -23.66 -73.09
N GLN A 50 -30.04 -22.70 -72.99
CA GLN A 50 -29.84 -21.71 -71.92
C GLN A 50 -28.86 -22.06 -70.79
N ILE A 51 -27.64 -22.45 -71.16
CA ILE A 51 -26.46 -22.10 -70.35
C ILE A 51 -25.52 -21.35 -71.31
N SER A 52 -25.01 -20.18 -70.93
CA SER A 52 -24.14 -19.40 -71.83
C SER A 52 -22.86 -20.21 -72.11
N PRO A 53 -22.24 -20.09 -73.30
CA PRO A 53 -20.98 -20.79 -73.59
C PRO A 53 -19.89 -20.48 -72.55
N GLU A 54 -19.91 -19.27 -71.97
CA GLU A 54 -18.99 -18.85 -70.90
C GLU A 54 -19.20 -19.65 -69.62
N SER A 55 -20.45 -19.83 -69.16
CA SER A 55 -20.72 -20.60 -67.93
C SER A 55 -20.36 -22.09 -68.01
N VAL A 56 -20.35 -22.70 -69.20
CA VAL A 56 -19.91 -24.10 -69.39
C VAL A 56 -18.38 -24.20 -69.42
N LEU A 57 -17.70 -23.19 -69.96
CA LEU A 57 -16.24 -23.07 -69.93
C LEU A 57 -15.74 -22.84 -68.50
N ASP A 58 -16.41 -21.97 -67.73
CA ASP A 58 -16.05 -21.69 -66.34
C ASP A 58 -16.17 -22.96 -65.48
N ILE A 59 -17.26 -23.73 -65.61
CA ILE A 59 -17.44 -25.01 -64.92
C ILE A 59 -16.37 -26.04 -65.32
N ALA A 60 -15.98 -26.09 -66.60
CA ALA A 60 -14.96 -27.01 -67.08
C ALA A 60 -13.56 -26.63 -66.58
N VAL A 61 -13.24 -25.33 -66.53
CA VAL A 61 -11.99 -24.81 -65.97
C VAL A 61 -11.93 -25.11 -64.47
N ASP A 62 -13.00 -24.81 -63.72
CA ASP A 62 -13.10 -25.11 -62.28
C ASP A 62 -12.90 -26.61 -61.99
N ALA A 63 -13.47 -27.49 -62.81
CA ALA A 63 -13.32 -28.93 -62.67
C ALA A 63 -11.89 -29.42 -62.98
N ILE A 64 -11.23 -28.85 -64.00
CA ILE A 64 -9.84 -29.16 -64.34
C ILE A 64 -8.91 -28.68 -63.23
N GLU A 65 -9.11 -27.47 -62.72
CA GLU A 65 -8.33 -26.91 -61.61
C GLU A 65 -8.57 -27.67 -60.31
N SER A 66 -9.80 -28.13 -60.04
CA SER A 66 -10.12 -29.00 -58.92
C SER A 66 -9.40 -30.35 -59.03
N SER A 67 -9.44 -31.00 -60.20
CA SER A 67 -8.74 -32.27 -60.44
C SER A 67 -7.20 -32.11 -60.34
N ALA A 68 -6.66 -30.99 -60.81
CA ALA A 68 -5.23 -30.69 -60.69
C ALA A 68 -4.82 -30.51 -59.22
N ARG A 69 -5.62 -29.78 -58.42
CA ARG A 69 -5.41 -29.65 -56.97
C ARG A 69 -5.47 -30.99 -56.26
N GLU A 70 -6.43 -31.86 -56.61
CA GLU A 70 -6.58 -33.18 -55.99
C GLU A 70 -5.39 -34.11 -56.31
N ARG A 71 -4.93 -34.15 -57.56
CA ARG A 71 -3.72 -34.92 -57.92
C ARG A 71 -2.46 -34.43 -57.20
N GLN A 72 -2.36 -33.12 -56.98
CA GLN A 72 -1.24 -32.56 -56.23
C GLN A 72 -1.27 -33.00 -54.77
N VAL A 73 -2.45 -33.05 -54.15
CA VAL A 73 -2.62 -33.59 -52.79
C VAL A 73 -2.25 -35.08 -52.73
N GLU A 74 -2.72 -35.90 -53.68
CA GLU A 74 -2.36 -37.33 -53.75
C GLU A 74 -0.85 -37.54 -53.89
N ARG A 75 -0.18 -36.71 -54.70
CA ARG A 75 1.29 -36.75 -54.84
C ARG A 75 1.98 -36.44 -53.50
N GLN A 76 1.55 -35.41 -52.78
CA GLN A 76 2.13 -35.04 -51.49
C GLN A 76 1.91 -36.11 -50.43
N LEU A 77 0.72 -36.72 -50.39
CA LEU A 77 0.45 -37.87 -49.51
C LEU A 77 1.33 -39.07 -49.88
N GLY A 78 1.57 -39.30 -51.17
CA GLY A 78 2.49 -40.33 -51.66
C GLY A 78 3.93 -40.13 -51.15
N LEU A 79 4.45 -38.89 -51.15
CA LEU A 79 5.78 -38.57 -50.63
C LEU A 79 5.89 -38.88 -49.13
N ILE A 80 4.87 -38.50 -48.34
CA ILE A 80 4.82 -38.78 -46.90
C ILE A 80 4.82 -40.30 -46.67
N SER A 81 3.99 -41.06 -47.41
CA SER A 81 3.94 -42.52 -47.30
C SER A 81 5.28 -43.17 -47.69
N GLU A 82 5.95 -42.71 -48.74
CA GLU A 82 7.24 -43.24 -49.18
C GLU A 82 8.32 -43.13 -48.08
N ILE A 83 8.37 -42.00 -47.37
CA ILE A 83 9.28 -41.83 -46.22
C ILE A 83 8.92 -42.80 -45.10
N MET A 84 7.63 -42.96 -44.80
CA MET A 84 7.20 -43.81 -43.69
C MET A 84 7.39 -45.31 -43.97
N ASP A 85 7.26 -45.73 -45.23
CA ASP A 85 7.42 -47.12 -45.67
C ASP A 85 8.89 -47.56 -45.76
N ASP A 86 9.85 -46.63 -45.75
CA ASP A 86 11.29 -46.89 -45.76
C ASP A 86 11.70 -47.68 -44.50
N GLN A 87 11.89 -49.00 -44.64
CA GLN A 87 12.22 -49.88 -43.52
C GLN A 87 13.65 -49.69 -43.00
N GLU A 88 14.54 -49.09 -43.79
CA GLU A 88 15.96 -48.92 -43.45
C GLU A 88 16.21 -47.60 -42.70
N ALA A 89 15.32 -46.61 -42.85
CA ALA A 89 15.42 -45.34 -42.16
C ALA A 89 15.02 -45.45 -40.68
N SER A 90 15.81 -44.84 -39.80
CA SER A 90 15.43 -44.72 -38.39
C SER A 90 14.21 -43.82 -38.22
N LYS A 91 13.50 -43.97 -37.10
CA LYS A 91 12.39 -43.09 -36.72
C LYS A 91 12.78 -41.60 -36.78
N ARG A 92 13.99 -41.29 -36.31
CA ARG A 92 14.60 -39.94 -36.38
C ARG A 92 14.76 -39.47 -37.82
N ASP A 93 15.38 -40.28 -38.66
CA ASP A 93 15.64 -39.92 -40.06
C ASP A 93 14.32 -39.68 -40.80
N LYS A 94 13.28 -40.47 -40.50
CA LYS A 94 11.93 -40.27 -41.04
C LYS A 94 11.36 -38.92 -40.61
N HIS A 95 11.41 -38.58 -39.33
CA HIS A 95 10.92 -37.32 -38.80
C HIS A 95 11.65 -36.11 -39.43
N ILE A 96 12.99 -36.15 -39.50
CA ILE A 96 13.80 -35.11 -40.14
C ILE A 96 13.46 -34.96 -41.62
N ARG A 97 13.31 -36.08 -42.35
CA ARG A 97 12.93 -36.04 -43.78
C ARG A 97 11.53 -35.49 -43.99
N LEU A 98 10.58 -35.78 -43.11
CA LEU A 98 9.23 -35.21 -43.16
C LEU A 98 9.26 -33.69 -42.99
N ASP A 99 9.99 -33.20 -41.98
CA ASP A 99 10.14 -31.76 -41.74
C ASP A 99 10.83 -31.06 -42.92
N GLN A 100 11.84 -31.70 -43.52
CA GLN A 100 12.52 -31.16 -44.71
C GLN A 100 11.57 -31.01 -45.91
N LEU A 101 10.63 -31.94 -46.13
CA LEU A 101 9.63 -31.80 -47.19
C LEU A 101 8.74 -30.57 -46.99
N VAL A 102 8.46 -30.20 -45.73
CA VAL A 102 7.73 -28.98 -45.43
C VAL A 102 8.61 -27.76 -45.69
N GLU A 103 9.85 -27.77 -45.21
CA GLU A 103 10.82 -26.67 -45.39
C GLU A 103 11.03 -26.34 -46.87
N ASP A 104 11.21 -27.36 -47.70
CA ASP A 104 11.48 -27.27 -49.14
C ASP A 104 10.21 -26.95 -49.98
N ASP A 105 9.07 -26.73 -49.32
CA ASP A 105 7.75 -26.47 -49.92
C ASP A 105 7.27 -27.60 -50.86
N GLU A 106 7.78 -28.82 -50.68
CA GLU A 106 7.34 -30.00 -51.42
C GLU A 106 5.95 -30.47 -50.96
N ILE A 107 5.66 -30.34 -49.66
CA ILE A 107 4.33 -30.56 -49.08
C ILE A 107 3.73 -29.26 -48.55
N ASN A 108 2.43 -29.06 -48.78
CA ASN A 108 1.72 -27.84 -48.40
C ASN A 108 0.77 -28.11 -47.22
N LEU A 109 1.15 -27.63 -46.03
CA LEU A 109 0.38 -27.79 -44.80
C LEU A 109 -0.90 -26.93 -44.73
N ARG A 110 -1.16 -26.07 -45.72
CA ARG A 110 -2.46 -25.37 -45.86
C ARG A 110 -3.55 -26.24 -46.47
N ASN A 111 -3.25 -27.49 -46.81
CA ASN A 111 -4.26 -28.48 -47.19
C ASN A 111 -4.56 -29.41 -46.01
N GLY A 112 -5.82 -29.51 -45.59
CA GLY A 112 -6.21 -30.31 -44.43
C GLY A 112 -5.78 -31.78 -44.50
N LYS A 113 -5.92 -32.46 -45.65
CA LYS A 113 -5.51 -33.87 -45.77
C LYS A 113 -4.00 -34.06 -45.60
N VAL A 114 -3.22 -33.13 -46.14
CA VAL A 114 -1.74 -33.17 -46.06
C VAL A 114 -1.29 -32.82 -44.64
N LEU A 115 -1.93 -31.83 -44.01
CA LEU A 115 -1.67 -31.45 -42.61
C LEU A 115 -1.96 -32.60 -41.64
N ASP A 116 -3.13 -33.23 -41.76
CA ASP A 116 -3.52 -34.39 -40.93
C ASP A 116 -2.47 -35.50 -41.02
N GLN A 117 -2.10 -35.87 -42.25
CA GLN A 117 -1.14 -36.93 -42.49
C GLN A 117 0.25 -36.54 -41.99
N TYR A 118 0.72 -35.32 -42.23
CA TYR A 118 2.01 -34.83 -41.74
C TYR A 118 2.08 -34.92 -40.21
N LEU A 119 1.10 -34.35 -39.49
CA LEU A 119 1.11 -34.33 -38.02
C LEU A 119 1.10 -35.75 -37.45
N ARG A 120 0.22 -36.62 -37.94
CA ARG A 120 0.11 -38.00 -37.45
C ARG A 120 1.39 -38.79 -37.68
N GLN A 121 2.00 -38.67 -38.87
CA GLN A 121 3.24 -39.38 -39.16
C GLN A 121 4.44 -38.79 -38.42
N SER A 122 4.48 -37.46 -38.29
CA SER A 122 5.50 -36.76 -37.51
C SER A 122 5.48 -37.21 -36.05
N MET A 123 4.32 -37.18 -35.37
CA MET A 123 4.18 -37.65 -34.00
C MET A 123 4.47 -39.14 -33.84
N ASN A 124 4.07 -39.99 -34.79
CA ASN A 124 4.37 -41.43 -34.76
C ASN A 124 5.86 -41.75 -34.95
N ALA A 125 6.58 -40.90 -35.68
CA ALA A 125 8.00 -41.01 -35.89
C ALA A 125 8.81 -40.57 -34.66
N ILE A 126 8.21 -39.87 -33.69
CA ILE A 126 8.87 -39.51 -32.43
C ILE A 126 8.97 -40.75 -31.51
N ASP A 127 10.06 -40.81 -30.75
CA ASP A 127 10.26 -41.75 -29.66
C ASP A 127 11.02 -41.10 -28.48
N ASN A 128 11.13 -41.82 -27.36
CA ASN A 128 11.72 -41.31 -26.12
C ASN A 128 13.20 -40.89 -26.26
N SER A 129 13.91 -41.32 -27.31
CA SER A 129 15.30 -40.88 -27.52
C SER A 129 15.38 -39.42 -27.97
N MET A 130 14.37 -38.95 -28.73
CA MET A 130 14.31 -37.58 -29.23
C MET A 130 13.93 -36.56 -28.17
N LEU A 131 13.23 -36.99 -27.11
CA LEU A 131 12.77 -36.14 -26.00
C LEU A 131 13.86 -35.88 -24.95
N GLY A 132 15.00 -36.57 -25.04
CA GLY A 132 16.15 -36.41 -24.15
C GLY A 132 17.29 -35.65 -24.81
N SER A 133 18.24 -36.39 -25.40
CA SER A 133 19.51 -35.85 -25.90
C SER A 133 19.43 -35.13 -27.25
N ASP A 134 18.29 -35.16 -27.93
CA ASP A 134 18.11 -34.70 -29.32
C ASP A 134 16.93 -33.74 -29.50
N TYR A 135 16.64 -32.92 -28.48
CA TYR A 135 15.53 -31.95 -28.46
C TYR A 135 15.57 -30.95 -29.64
N GLU A 136 16.76 -30.62 -30.16
CA GLU A 136 16.94 -29.79 -31.38
C GLU A 136 16.16 -30.33 -32.59
N THR A 137 15.91 -31.65 -32.64
CA THR A 137 15.12 -32.26 -33.73
C THR A 137 13.64 -31.86 -33.62
N LEU A 138 13.11 -31.74 -32.40
CA LEU A 138 11.73 -31.33 -32.15
C LEU A 138 11.55 -29.81 -32.29
N GLU A 139 12.59 -29.02 -32.01
CA GLU A 139 12.57 -27.57 -32.22
C GLU A 139 12.21 -27.21 -33.66
N LYS A 140 12.68 -27.97 -34.65
CA LYS A 140 12.32 -27.77 -36.06
C LYS A 140 10.83 -27.95 -36.33
N SER A 141 10.23 -29.03 -35.81
CA SER A 141 8.79 -29.25 -35.88
C SER A 141 8.03 -28.10 -35.20
N HIS A 142 8.50 -27.60 -34.05
CA HIS A 142 7.93 -26.44 -33.38
C HIS A 142 8.02 -25.18 -34.25
N GLU A 143 9.16 -24.93 -34.90
CA GLU A 143 9.34 -23.81 -35.84
C GLU A 143 8.38 -23.92 -37.03
N ILE A 144 8.21 -25.11 -37.61
CA ILE A 144 7.26 -25.36 -38.71
C ILE A 144 5.83 -25.04 -38.26
N ILE A 145 5.40 -25.55 -37.12
CA ILE A 145 4.06 -25.29 -36.55
C ILE A 145 3.84 -23.79 -36.31
N ASN A 146 4.88 -23.11 -35.81
CA ASN A 146 4.83 -21.69 -35.50
C ASN A 146 4.95 -20.78 -36.74
N SER A 147 5.47 -21.30 -37.86
CA SER A 147 5.61 -20.57 -39.14
C SER A 147 4.28 -20.35 -39.88
N ASP A 148 4.27 -19.51 -40.91
CA ASP A 148 3.10 -19.25 -41.77
C ASP A 148 2.66 -20.43 -42.66
N LYS A 149 3.40 -21.55 -42.61
CA LYS A 149 3.05 -22.81 -43.27
C LYS A 149 1.82 -23.47 -42.65
N VAL A 150 1.57 -23.26 -41.35
CA VAL A 150 0.37 -23.71 -40.64
C VAL A 150 -0.50 -22.50 -40.27
N ASP A 151 -1.72 -22.48 -40.81
CA ASP A 151 -2.71 -21.42 -40.58
C ASP A 151 -3.88 -21.92 -39.73
N LEU A 152 -3.80 -21.70 -38.42
CA LEU A 152 -4.84 -22.06 -37.45
C LEU A 152 -5.92 -20.97 -37.29
N SER A 153 -5.81 -19.84 -38.00
CA SER A 153 -6.91 -18.88 -38.11
C SER A 153 -8.05 -19.44 -38.99
N ASN A 154 -7.71 -20.38 -39.89
CA ASN A 154 -8.68 -21.12 -40.68
C ASN A 154 -9.36 -22.22 -39.83
N PRO A 155 -10.71 -22.19 -39.67
CA PRO A 155 -11.42 -23.12 -38.80
C PRO A 155 -11.32 -24.59 -39.22
N GLU A 156 -11.25 -24.87 -40.52
CA GLU A 156 -11.14 -26.25 -41.03
C GLU A 156 -9.75 -26.83 -40.75
N LEU A 157 -8.70 -26.05 -41.00
CA LEU A 157 -7.33 -26.46 -40.72
C LEU A 157 -7.08 -26.58 -39.21
N ALA A 158 -7.62 -25.67 -38.41
CA ALA A 158 -7.52 -25.73 -36.96
C ALA A 158 -8.14 -27.02 -36.40
N ARG A 159 -9.33 -27.42 -36.89
CA ARG A 159 -9.95 -28.69 -36.48
C ARG A 159 -9.10 -29.90 -36.84
N VAL A 160 -8.59 -29.95 -38.08
CA VAL A 160 -7.70 -31.03 -38.50
C VAL A 160 -6.45 -31.10 -37.61
N TYR A 161 -5.85 -29.95 -37.32
CA TYR A 161 -4.68 -29.88 -36.45
C TYR A 161 -5.00 -30.43 -35.06
N ILE A 162 -6.10 -29.96 -34.47
CA ILE A 162 -6.56 -30.36 -33.13
C ILE A 162 -6.86 -31.86 -33.07
N ASP A 163 -7.57 -32.40 -34.05
CA ASP A 163 -7.92 -33.82 -34.11
C ASP A 163 -6.69 -34.71 -34.27
N ALA A 164 -5.74 -34.29 -35.11
CA ALA A 164 -4.48 -35.01 -35.27
C ALA A 164 -3.68 -35.02 -33.97
N CYS A 165 -3.56 -33.88 -33.28
CA CYS A 165 -2.86 -33.80 -32.01
C CYS A 165 -3.53 -34.63 -30.92
N ALA A 166 -4.88 -34.60 -30.83
CA ALA A 166 -5.63 -35.38 -29.84
C ALA A 166 -5.43 -36.91 -29.97
N ASP A 167 -5.02 -37.40 -31.15
CA ASP A 167 -4.68 -38.80 -31.39
C ASP A 167 -3.23 -39.17 -31.04
N GLY A 168 -2.38 -38.19 -30.76
CA GLY A 168 -0.97 -38.38 -30.41
C GLY A 168 -0.76 -38.89 -28.98
N ARG A 169 -0.90 -40.20 -28.76
CA ARG A 169 -0.92 -40.83 -27.42
C ARG A 169 0.41 -41.36 -26.86
N LEU A 170 1.54 -41.04 -27.49
CA LEU A 170 2.85 -41.45 -26.97
C LEU A 170 3.09 -40.75 -25.63
N ASP A 171 3.29 -41.52 -24.55
CA ASP A 171 3.65 -40.99 -23.22
C ASP A 171 5.08 -40.47 -23.23
N ILE A 172 5.25 -39.18 -22.89
CA ILE A 172 6.52 -38.48 -22.89
C ILE A 172 7.02 -38.14 -21.47
N GLY A 173 6.35 -38.64 -20.43
CA GLY A 173 6.69 -38.42 -19.02
C GLY A 173 5.87 -37.31 -18.37
N ASN A 174 5.84 -37.30 -17.03
CA ASN A 174 5.07 -36.36 -16.20
C ASN A 174 3.59 -36.24 -16.61
N GLY A 175 2.97 -37.33 -17.09
CA GLY A 175 1.55 -37.32 -17.51
C GLY A 175 1.27 -36.71 -18.89
N TRP A 176 2.28 -36.17 -19.58
CA TRP A 176 2.18 -35.59 -20.92
C TRP A 176 2.17 -36.67 -22.00
N GLN A 177 1.38 -36.41 -23.06
CA GLN A 177 1.44 -37.14 -24.31
C GLN A 177 2.05 -36.27 -25.41
N ILE A 178 2.58 -36.88 -26.47
CA ILE A 178 3.19 -36.13 -27.59
C ILE A 178 2.19 -35.17 -28.24
N GLY A 179 0.92 -35.55 -28.31
CA GLY A 179 -0.16 -34.68 -28.78
C GLY A 179 -0.33 -33.41 -27.95
N ASP A 180 -0.08 -33.51 -26.65
CA ASP A 180 -0.20 -32.39 -25.71
C ASP A 180 0.89 -31.35 -25.96
N LEU A 181 2.11 -31.81 -26.23
CA LEU A 181 3.22 -30.95 -26.64
C LEU A 181 2.89 -30.19 -27.94
N TYR A 182 2.29 -30.89 -28.91
CA TYR A 182 1.88 -30.28 -30.18
C TYR A 182 0.68 -29.34 -30.02
N MET A 183 -0.20 -29.58 -29.05
CA MET A 183 -1.26 -28.63 -28.67
C MET A 183 -0.73 -27.40 -27.94
N TYR A 184 0.41 -27.53 -27.25
CA TYR A 184 1.07 -26.45 -26.53
C TYR A 184 1.74 -25.43 -27.48
N CYS A 185 2.45 -25.90 -28.51
CA CYS A 185 3.25 -25.05 -29.41
C CYS A 185 2.48 -23.86 -30.02
N PRO A 186 1.24 -24.04 -30.55
CA PRO A 186 0.45 -22.92 -31.08
C PRO A 186 0.09 -21.83 -30.07
N LEU A 187 0.10 -22.12 -28.77
CA LEU A 187 -0.20 -21.13 -27.74
C LEU A 187 0.96 -20.17 -27.52
N GLU A 188 2.20 -20.68 -27.48
CA GLU A 188 3.39 -19.85 -27.35
C GLU A 188 3.49 -18.83 -28.49
N SER A 189 3.13 -19.26 -29.70
CA SER A 189 3.13 -18.43 -30.92
C SER A 189 1.83 -17.69 -31.17
N LYS A 190 0.85 -17.77 -30.26
CA LYS A 190 -0.44 -17.05 -30.31
C LYS A 190 -1.25 -17.33 -31.58
N LYS A 191 -1.11 -18.53 -32.15
CA LYS A 191 -1.77 -18.92 -33.41
C LYS A 191 -3.30 -18.89 -33.32
N PHE A 192 -3.85 -19.21 -32.15
CA PHE A 192 -5.28 -19.19 -31.91
C PHE A 192 -5.85 -17.79 -31.62
N ALA A 193 -5.01 -16.77 -31.39
CA ALA A 193 -5.46 -15.42 -31.01
C ALA A 193 -6.34 -14.75 -32.07
N SER A 194 -6.16 -15.12 -33.34
CA SER A 194 -6.93 -14.59 -34.48
C SER A 194 -8.07 -15.51 -34.93
N SER A 195 -8.20 -16.70 -34.34
CA SER A 195 -9.23 -17.67 -34.67
C SER A 195 -10.60 -17.20 -34.16
N ASP A 196 -11.67 -17.71 -34.77
CA ASP A 196 -13.02 -17.43 -34.31
C ASP A 196 -13.34 -18.16 -32.99
N GLN A 197 -14.40 -17.71 -32.32
CA GLN A 197 -14.81 -18.23 -31.01
C GLN A 197 -15.14 -19.74 -31.02
N GLN A 198 -15.69 -20.29 -32.12
CA GLN A 198 -16.00 -21.71 -32.21
C GLN A 198 -14.73 -22.55 -32.33
N THR A 199 -13.74 -22.08 -33.09
CA THR A 199 -12.43 -22.72 -33.22
C THR A 199 -11.67 -22.72 -31.88
N ILE A 200 -11.66 -21.58 -31.17
CA ILE A 200 -11.09 -21.47 -29.83
C ILE A 200 -11.80 -22.43 -28.85
N SER A 201 -13.14 -22.46 -28.85
CA SER A 201 -13.87 -23.38 -27.99
C SER A 201 -13.55 -24.85 -28.29
N TYR A 202 -13.42 -25.19 -29.58
CA TYR A 202 -13.06 -26.54 -30.00
C TYR A 202 -11.67 -26.92 -29.49
N TYR A 203 -10.69 -26.01 -29.60
CA TYR A 203 -9.37 -26.20 -29.02
C TYR A 203 -9.43 -26.45 -27.51
N LEU A 204 -10.12 -25.57 -26.77
CA LEU A 204 -10.27 -25.70 -25.32
C LEU A 204 -10.91 -27.03 -24.91
N ASP A 205 -11.91 -27.53 -25.66
CA ASP A 205 -12.57 -28.82 -25.40
C ASP A 205 -11.64 -30.03 -25.58
N HIS A 206 -10.52 -29.88 -26.31
CA HIS A 206 -9.57 -30.97 -26.61
C HIS A 206 -8.28 -30.92 -25.80
N ILE A 207 -8.05 -29.87 -25.00
CA ILE A 207 -6.93 -29.85 -24.05
C ILE A 207 -7.21 -30.87 -22.95
N ARG A 208 -6.27 -31.78 -22.68
CA ARG A 208 -6.45 -32.75 -21.60
C ARG A 208 -6.44 -32.07 -20.22
N ALA A 209 -7.30 -32.57 -19.33
CA ALA A 209 -7.41 -32.07 -17.97
C ALA A 209 -6.13 -32.26 -17.15
N GLU A 210 -5.36 -33.34 -17.38
CA GLU A 210 -4.12 -33.59 -16.64
C GLU A 210 -3.07 -32.49 -16.90
N ILE A 211 -2.97 -32.01 -18.13
CA ILE A 211 -2.05 -30.92 -18.51
C ILE A 211 -2.38 -29.65 -17.72
N LEU A 212 -3.66 -29.27 -17.71
CA LEU A 212 -4.19 -28.09 -17.02
C LEU A 212 -3.98 -28.13 -15.49
N LYS A 213 -3.77 -29.32 -14.92
CA LYS A 213 -3.60 -29.51 -13.47
C LYS A 213 -2.15 -29.53 -13.01
N GLU A 214 -1.24 -30.14 -13.77
CA GLU A 214 0.13 -30.41 -13.30
C GLU A 214 1.12 -29.30 -13.66
N ASP A 215 1.15 -28.86 -14.93
CA ASP A 215 2.22 -27.98 -15.44
C ASP A 215 1.72 -26.76 -16.21
N PHE A 216 0.45 -26.76 -16.61
CA PHE A 216 -0.09 -25.77 -17.53
C PHE A 216 -0.87 -24.71 -16.76
N ASP A 217 -0.25 -23.55 -16.58
CA ASP A 217 -0.92 -22.39 -16.01
C ASP A 217 -2.06 -21.94 -16.94
N PHE A 218 -3.26 -21.78 -16.39
CA PHE A 218 -4.37 -21.12 -17.10
C PHE A 218 -3.98 -19.70 -17.56
N GLY A 219 -2.99 -19.09 -16.91
CA GLY A 219 -2.33 -17.86 -17.36
C GLY A 219 -1.79 -17.96 -18.78
N LEU A 220 -1.25 -19.11 -19.21
CA LEU A 220 -0.73 -19.29 -20.56
C LEU A 220 -1.82 -19.18 -21.64
N LEU A 221 -3.03 -19.68 -21.36
CA LEU A 221 -4.15 -19.53 -22.29
C LEU A 221 -4.48 -18.06 -22.51
N GLU A 222 -4.49 -17.26 -21.45
CA GLU A 222 -4.72 -15.82 -21.55
C GLU A 222 -3.55 -15.10 -22.25
N GLU A 223 -2.30 -15.44 -21.91
CA GLU A 223 -1.09 -14.90 -22.53
C GLU A 223 -0.99 -15.21 -24.03
N SER A 224 -1.56 -16.35 -24.46
CA SER A 224 -1.67 -16.76 -25.87
C SER A 224 -2.63 -15.88 -26.68
N GLY A 225 -3.34 -14.95 -26.04
CA GLY A 225 -4.28 -14.03 -26.68
C GLY A 225 -5.73 -14.51 -26.70
N ILE A 226 -6.04 -15.63 -26.04
CA ILE A 226 -7.41 -16.10 -25.87
C ILE A 226 -8.05 -15.31 -24.72
N PRO A 227 -9.20 -14.62 -24.92
CA PRO A 227 -9.81 -13.82 -23.87
C PRO A 227 -10.25 -14.67 -22.66
N LEU A 228 -9.95 -14.24 -21.43
CA LEU A 228 -10.37 -14.89 -20.18
C LEU A 228 -11.87 -15.21 -20.15
N LYS A 229 -12.70 -14.30 -20.66
CA LYS A 229 -14.15 -14.52 -20.76
C LYS A 229 -14.50 -15.75 -21.61
N GLN A 230 -13.80 -16.00 -22.71
CA GLN A 230 -14.04 -17.18 -23.54
C GLN A 230 -13.58 -18.45 -22.83
N ILE A 231 -12.37 -18.43 -22.25
CA ILE A 231 -11.81 -19.54 -21.45
C ILE A 231 -12.79 -19.95 -20.36
N ALA A 232 -13.23 -19.00 -19.54
CA ALA A 232 -14.10 -19.25 -18.40
C ALA A 232 -15.55 -19.60 -18.78
N THR A 233 -15.98 -19.38 -20.01
CA THR A 233 -17.30 -19.83 -20.50
C THR A 233 -17.27 -21.22 -21.11
N ASN A 234 -16.09 -21.76 -21.43
CA ASN A 234 -15.97 -23.11 -21.96
C ASN A 234 -16.30 -24.14 -20.89
N LYS A 235 -17.16 -25.11 -21.22
CA LYS A 235 -17.67 -26.09 -20.25
C LYS A 235 -16.59 -27.03 -19.73
N HIS A 236 -15.72 -27.53 -20.61
CA HIS A 236 -14.62 -28.42 -20.22
C HIS A 236 -13.68 -27.71 -19.24
N ILE A 237 -13.30 -26.46 -19.54
CA ILE A 237 -12.48 -25.63 -18.65
C ILE A 237 -13.16 -25.40 -17.29
N GLN A 238 -14.46 -25.09 -17.27
CA GLN A 238 -15.20 -24.95 -16.01
C GLN A 238 -15.23 -26.26 -15.19
N ASP A 239 -15.35 -27.40 -15.87
CA ASP A 239 -15.36 -28.72 -15.24
C ASP A 239 -14.00 -29.00 -14.58
N VAL A 240 -12.89 -28.79 -15.29
CA VAL A 240 -11.51 -28.94 -14.77
C VAL A 240 -11.23 -27.97 -13.62
N ALA A 241 -11.57 -26.68 -13.77
CA ALA A 241 -11.38 -25.68 -12.72
C ALA A 241 -12.15 -26.02 -11.44
N THR A 242 -13.37 -26.55 -11.56
CA THR A 242 -14.17 -27.00 -10.41
C THR A 242 -13.55 -28.22 -9.73
N GLU A 243 -12.98 -29.15 -10.51
CA GLU A 243 -12.29 -30.33 -9.97
C GLU A 243 -11.03 -29.92 -9.21
N MET A 244 -10.23 -29.00 -9.76
CA MET A 244 -9.07 -28.43 -9.05
C MET A 244 -9.49 -27.74 -7.74
N MET A 245 -10.63 -27.05 -7.74
CA MET A 245 -11.20 -26.48 -6.50
C MET A 245 -11.63 -27.58 -5.52
N ASP A 246 -12.23 -28.68 -5.98
CA ASP A 246 -12.58 -29.81 -5.13
C ASP A 246 -11.33 -30.39 -4.43
N ASP A 247 -10.27 -30.64 -5.20
CA ASP A 247 -9.01 -31.19 -4.71
C ASP A 247 -8.32 -30.24 -3.72
N ALA A 248 -8.25 -28.95 -4.05
CA ALA A 248 -7.65 -27.93 -3.18
C ALA A 248 -8.39 -27.81 -1.84
N VAL A 249 -9.73 -27.78 -1.85
CA VAL A 249 -10.53 -27.74 -0.61
C VAL A 249 -10.31 -29.01 0.22
N ALA A 250 -10.29 -30.18 -0.42
CA ALA A 250 -10.07 -31.45 0.27
C ALA A 250 -8.68 -31.49 0.97
N ASN A 251 -7.64 -31.01 0.29
CA ASN A 251 -6.30 -30.89 0.84
C ASN A 251 -6.24 -29.92 2.02
N VAL A 252 -6.84 -28.73 1.88
CA VAL A 252 -6.93 -27.73 2.96
C VAL A 252 -7.57 -28.32 4.22
N VAL A 253 -8.69 -29.03 4.08
CA VAL A 253 -9.38 -29.68 5.21
C VAL A 253 -8.55 -30.81 5.81
N GLN A 254 -7.87 -31.60 4.98
CA GLN A 254 -7.02 -32.68 5.45
C GLN A 254 -5.83 -32.16 6.27
N ASP A 255 -5.20 -31.07 5.81
CA ASP A 255 -4.04 -30.48 6.47
C ASP A 255 -4.42 -29.74 7.75
N GLY A 256 -5.54 -29.00 7.72
CA GLY A 256 -6.13 -28.39 8.92
C GLY A 256 -6.41 -29.41 10.03
N ASN A 257 -6.84 -30.62 9.68
CA ASN A 257 -7.08 -31.70 10.65
C ASN A 257 -5.79 -32.33 11.22
N LYS A 258 -4.65 -32.24 10.52
CA LYS A 258 -3.37 -32.83 10.99
C LYS A 258 -2.70 -31.94 12.03
N ASP A 259 -2.58 -30.65 11.73
CA ASP A 259 -1.75 -29.71 12.51
C ASP A 259 -2.57 -28.59 13.18
N GLY A 260 -3.90 -28.58 13.00
CA GLY A 260 -4.78 -27.55 13.52
C GLY A 260 -4.66 -26.22 12.78
N THR A 261 -4.03 -26.22 11.60
CA THR A 261 -3.74 -25.02 10.80
C THR A 261 -3.94 -25.29 9.32
N TYR A 262 -4.66 -24.39 8.63
CA TYR A 262 -4.99 -24.51 7.21
C TYR A 262 -3.92 -23.81 6.33
N ASP A 263 -3.38 -24.50 5.33
CA ASP A 263 -2.39 -23.93 4.40
C ASP A 263 -3.07 -23.15 3.28
N PHE A 264 -2.83 -21.83 3.25
CA PHE A 264 -3.37 -20.94 2.23
C PHE A 264 -2.79 -21.21 0.83
N ASN A 265 -1.54 -21.67 0.73
CA ASN A 265 -0.88 -21.93 -0.56
C ASN A 265 -1.53 -23.06 -1.33
N THR A 266 -2.21 -23.97 -0.65
CA THR A 266 -2.94 -25.05 -1.31
C THR A 266 -4.04 -24.46 -2.20
N LEU A 267 -4.76 -23.43 -1.74
CA LEU A 267 -5.73 -22.73 -2.59
C LEU A 267 -5.03 -21.74 -3.53
N SER A 268 -4.17 -20.87 -2.99
CA SER A 268 -3.55 -19.80 -3.79
C SER A 268 -2.49 -20.29 -4.76
N GLY A 269 -2.07 -21.56 -4.73
CA GLY A 269 -1.08 -22.14 -5.62
C GLY A 269 -1.67 -23.06 -6.69
N GLN A 270 -2.78 -23.74 -6.38
CA GLN A 270 -3.24 -24.92 -7.12
C GLN A 270 -4.55 -24.73 -7.89
N VAL A 271 -5.22 -23.57 -7.79
CA VAL A 271 -6.50 -23.34 -8.50
C VAL A 271 -6.44 -22.18 -9.49
N PRO A 272 -7.20 -22.24 -10.60
CA PRO A 272 -7.32 -21.15 -11.56
C PRO A 272 -8.32 -20.09 -11.09
N VAL A 273 -7.87 -19.25 -10.16
CA VAL A 273 -8.71 -18.28 -9.45
C VAL A 273 -9.44 -17.32 -10.40
N ASP A 274 -8.80 -16.86 -11.47
CA ASP A 274 -9.40 -15.93 -12.44
C ASP A 274 -10.56 -16.58 -13.21
N VAL A 275 -10.41 -17.85 -13.58
CA VAL A 275 -11.49 -18.63 -14.22
C VAL A 275 -12.65 -18.83 -13.25
N LEU A 276 -12.36 -19.22 -12.01
CA LEU A 276 -13.38 -19.43 -10.96
C LEU A 276 -14.12 -18.13 -10.63
N ASN A 277 -13.42 -16.99 -10.55
CA ASN A 277 -14.02 -15.67 -10.36
C ASN A 277 -14.95 -15.30 -11.52
N GLN A 278 -14.51 -15.53 -12.76
CA GLN A 278 -15.31 -15.27 -13.94
C GLN A 278 -16.56 -16.18 -13.99
N MET A 279 -16.47 -17.43 -13.52
CA MET A 279 -17.63 -18.31 -13.34
C MET A 279 -18.62 -17.77 -12.31
N CYS A 280 -18.12 -17.22 -11.20
CA CYS A 280 -18.93 -16.64 -10.11
C CYS A 280 -19.67 -15.35 -10.51
N SER A 281 -19.43 -14.82 -11.71
CA SER A 281 -20.25 -13.74 -12.30
C SER A 281 -21.69 -14.16 -12.60
N SER A 282 -22.02 -15.45 -12.52
CA SER A 282 -23.37 -16.00 -12.65
C SER A 282 -23.80 -16.73 -11.38
N GLU A 283 -25.09 -16.69 -11.04
CA GLU A 283 -25.62 -17.39 -9.84
C GLU A 283 -25.44 -18.91 -9.95
N GLU A 284 -25.59 -19.49 -11.14
CA GLU A 284 -25.34 -20.90 -11.40
C GLU A 284 -23.86 -21.27 -11.20
N GLY A 285 -22.94 -20.45 -11.73
CA GLY A 285 -21.50 -20.64 -11.56
C GLY A 285 -21.07 -20.48 -10.11
N LYS A 286 -21.59 -19.46 -9.41
CA LYS A 286 -21.37 -19.27 -7.97
C LYS A 286 -21.81 -20.48 -7.15
N LYS A 287 -23.02 -21.01 -7.41
CA LYS A 287 -23.51 -22.24 -6.76
C LYS A 287 -22.63 -23.45 -7.07
N ARG A 288 -22.13 -23.55 -8.30
CA ARG A 288 -21.26 -24.63 -8.74
C ARG A 288 -19.93 -24.63 -7.97
N VAL A 289 -19.27 -23.49 -7.87
CA VAL A 289 -17.99 -23.35 -7.14
C VAL A 289 -18.21 -23.50 -5.62
N ALA A 290 -19.27 -22.92 -5.07
CA ALA A 290 -19.61 -23.10 -3.65
C ALA A 290 -19.88 -24.57 -3.27
N LYS A 291 -20.41 -25.37 -4.20
CA LYS A 291 -20.63 -26.81 -4.00
C LYS A 291 -19.33 -27.57 -3.77
N SER A 292 -18.21 -27.14 -4.36
CA SER A 292 -16.90 -27.75 -4.12
C SER A 292 -16.49 -27.64 -2.66
N ILE A 293 -16.71 -26.48 -2.05
CA ILE A 293 -16.48 -26.27 -0.61
C ILE A 293 -17.43 -27.14 0.22
N GLN A 294 -18.71 -27.19 -0.15
CA GLN A 294 -19.71 -27.94 0.60
C GLN A 294 -19.52 -29.46 0.57
N LYS A 295 -18.76 -30.02 -0.39
CA LYS A 295 -18.45 -31.47 -0.44
C LYS A 295 -17.66 -31.94 0.77
N THR A 296 -16.85 -31.08 1.39
CA THR A 296 -16.11 -31.41 2.62
C THR A 296 -16.94 -31.24 3.90
N GLY A 297 -18.18 -30.74 3.77
CA GLY A 297 -19.08 -30.46 4.90
C GLY A 297 -18.95 -29.06 5.48
N MET A 298 -18.03 -28.23 4.96
CA MET A 298 -17.89 -26.83 5.37
C MET A 298 -18.82 -25.91 4.57
N SER A 299 -19.32 -24.87 5.22
CA SER A 299 -19.90 -23.71 4.53
C SER A 299 -18.81 -22.82 3.93
N VAL A 300 -19.20 -21.94 3.00
CA VAL A 300 -18.30 -20.92 2.44
C VAL A 300 -17.75 -20.00 3.54
N GLN A 301 -18.57 -19.69 4.55
CA GLN A 301 -18.17 -18.86 5.68
C GLN A 301 -17.13 -19.55 6.55
N GLU A 302 -17.41 -20.78 7.01
CA GLU A 302 -16.47 -21.57 7.84
C GLU A 302 -15.14 -21.81 7.12
N PHE A 303 -15.19 -22.06 5.80
CA PHE A 303 -13.99 -22.26 5.01
C PHE A 303 -13.15 -20.98 4.92
N GLY A 304 -13.77 -19.82 4.70
CA GLY A 304 -13.07 -18.53 4.67
C GLY A 304 -12.51 -18.11 6.03
N GLU A 305 -13.24 -18.36 7.12
CA GLU A 305 -12.76 -18.09 8.49
C GLU A 305 -11.50 -18.92 8.80
N ALA A 306 -11.56 -20.23 8.56
CA ALA A 306 -10.46 -21.15 8.79
C ALA A 306 -9.23 -20.85 7.91
N LEU A 307 -9.46 -20.52 6.64
CA LEU A 307 -8.39 -20.36 5.65
C LEU A 307 -7.75 -18.97 5.67
N ILE A 308 -8.54 -17.92 5.96
CA ILE A 308 -8.11 -16.52 5.83
C ILE A 308 -8.10 -15.85 7.20
N ASP A 309 -9.23 -15.80 7.91
CA ASP A 309 -9.35 -14.99 9.12
C ASP A 309 -8.43 -15.52 10.25
N ASP A 310 -8.50 -16.81 10.57
CA ASP A 310 -7.69 -17.46 11.60
C ASP A 310 -6.19 -17.34 11.30
N ASN A 311 -5.85 -17.43 10.01
CA ASN A 311 -4.50 -17.30 9.50
C ASN A 311 -3.96 -15.87 9.67
N VAL A 312 -4.75 -14.85 9.33
CA VAL A 312 -4.40 -13.44 9.51
C VAL A 312 -4.33 -13.07 10.99
N VAL A 313 -5.37 -13.39 11.77
CA VAL A 313 -5.44 -13.12 13.21
C VAL A 313 -4.33 -13.84 13.96
N GLY A 314 -4.12 -15.13 13.67
CA GLY A 314 -3.02 -15.91 14.24
C GLY A 314 -1.66 -15.27 13.96
N SER A 315 -1.47 -14.75 12.74
CA SER A 315 -0.22 -14.09 12.34
C SER A 315 0.03 -12.80 13.13
N PHE A 316 -1.00 -11.98 13.35
CA PHE A 316 -0.89 -10.81 14.23
C PHE A 316 -0.51 -11.21 15.67
N LYS A 317 -1.17 -12.24 16.24
CA LYS A 317 -0.84 -12.77 17.57
C LYS A 317 0.60 -13.27 17.68
N LYS A 318 1.13 -13.92 16.64
CA LYS A 318 2.51 -14.45 16.64
C LYS A 318 3.56 -13.42 16.18
N GLY A 319 3.15 -12.26 15.67
CA GLY A 319 4.05 -11.21 15.18
C GLY A 319 4.84 -11.57 13.91
N HIS A 320 4.38 -12.57 13.16
CA HIS A 320 4.90 -12.99 11.85
C HIS A 320 3.84 -13.82 11.11
N TRP A 321 3.93 -13.87 9.77
CA TRP A 321 3.04 -14.67 8.95
C TRP A 321 3.21 -16.17 9.21
N ILE A 322 2.09 -16.85 9.47
CA ILE A 322 2.02 -18.30 9.73
C ILE A 322 1.64 -19.03 8.43
N ASN A 323 1.90 -20.33 8.34
CA ASN A 323 1.39 -21.22 7.28
C ASN A 323 1.74 -20.76 5.87
N ASN A 324 2.97 -20.28 5.69
CA ASN A 324 3.47 -19.80 4.40
C ASN A 324 2.52 -18.78 3.73
N LEU A 325 1.81 -17.94 4.51
CA LEU A 325 1.16 -16.70 4.07
C LEU A 325 2.21 -15.68 3.59
N TYR A 326 3.09 -16.11 2.68
CA TYR A 326 4.01 -15.23 1.99
C TYR A 326 3.20 -14.53 0.92
N TRP A 327 2.85 -13.28 1.20
CA TRP A 327 1.82 -12.57 0.46
C TRP A 327 2.33 -12.18 -0.94
N ASP A 328 2.16 -13.05 -1.93
CA ASP A 328 2.00 -12.60 -3.31
C ASP A 328 0.70 -11.79 -3.35
N ASN A 329 0.84 -10.47 -3.16
CA ASN A 329 -0.27 -9.52 -3.03
C ASN A 329 -1.32 -9.69 -4.12
N ASN A 330 -0.91 -10.06 -5.33
CA ASN A 330 -1.84 -10.18 -6.44
C ASN A 330 -2.69 -11.46 -6.36
N ARG A 331 -2.06 -12.62 -6.10
CA ARG A 331 -2.79 -13.89 -6.07
C ARG A 331 -3.67 -14.02 -4.82
N THR A 332 -3.20 -13.52 -3.68
CA THR A 332 -4.01 -13.47 -2.45
C THR A 332 -5.25 -12.59 -2.63
N ALA A 333 -5.11 -11.41 -3.22
CA ALA A 333 -6.25 -10.53 -3.51
C ALA A 333 -7.30 -11.26 -4.35
N LYS A 334 -6.89 -11.96 -5.42
CA LYS A 334 -7.79 -12.74 -6.27
C LYS A 334 -8.52 -13.84 -5.51
N CYS A 335 -7.85 -14.55 -4.60
CA CYS A 335 -8.46 -15.60 -3.76
C CYS A 335 -9.46 -15.02 -2.76
N VAL A 336 -9.11 -13.90 -2.11
CA VAL A 336 -10.00 -13.17 -1.20
C VAL A 336 -11.23 -12.67 -1.94
N ASP A 337 -11.07 -12.13 -3.15
CA ASP A 337 -12.17 -11.71 -4.01
C ASP A 337 -13.05 -12.90 -4.43
N LEU A 338 -12.46 -14.05 -4.75
CA LEU A 338 -13.21 -15.29 -5.01
C LEU A 338 -14.06 -15.68 -3.81
N MET A 339 -13.49 -15.69 -2.62
CA MET A 339 -14.23 -16.01 -1.40
C MET A 339 -15.36 -15.01 -1.14
N LYS A 340 -15.11 -13.71 -1.29
CA LYS A 340 -16.15 -12.66 -1.17
C LYS A 340 -17.26 -12.85 -2.20
N ASN A 341 -16.91 -13.14 -3.46
CA ASN A 341 -17.86 -13.44 -4.53
C ASN A 341 -18.73 -14.66 -4.21
N LEU A 342 -18.17 -15.68 -3.55
CA LEU A 342 -18.91 -16.85 -3.08
C LEU A 342 -19.83 -16.55 -1.89
N GLY A 343 -19.67 -15.40 -1.23
CA GLY A 343 -20.51 -14.94 -0.12
C GLY A 343 -19.85 -15.05 1.25
N TRP A 344 -18.53 -15.29 1.32
CA TRP A 344 -17.78 -15.12 2.56
C TRP A 344 -17.64 -13.64 2.89
N TYR A 345 -17.73 -13.31 4.18
CA TYR A 345 -17.34 -12.01 4.72
C TYR A 345 -16.36 -12.24 5.86
N THR A 346 -15.34 -11.39 5.95
CA THR A 346 -14.40 -11.45 7.05
C THR A 346 -15.06 -11.01 8.35
N ALA A 347 -14.76 -11.69 9.46
CA ALA A 347 -15.11 -11.23 10.79
C ALA A 347 -14.05 -10.26 11.36
N ILE A 348 -12.92 -10.07 10.67
CA ILE A 348 -11.83 -9.23 11.13
C ILE A 348 -12.26 -7.78 11.17
N GLY A 349 -12.13 -7.18 12.35
CA GLY A 349 -12.51 -5.79 12.58
C GLY A 349 -14.02 -5.53 12.69
N GLU A 350 -14.83 -6.57 12.84
CA GLU A 350 -16.27 -6.44 13.18
C GLU A 350 -16.50 -6.17 14.67
N ASN A 351 -15.57 -6.59 15.53
CA ASN A 351 -15.65 -6.38 16.97
C ASN A 351 -14.35 -5.84 17.55
N ASP A 352 -14.49 -5.29 18.75
CA ASP A 352 -13.43 -4.67 19.54
C ASP A 352 -12.22 -5.59 19.77
N GLU A 353 -12.44 -6.86 20.10
CA GLU A 353 -11.36 -7.82 20.36
C GLU A 353 -10.52 -8.07 19.10
N SER A 354 -11.16 -8.20 17.95
CA SER A 354 -10.49 -8.36 16.67
C SER A 354 -9.71 -7.10 16.26
N LEU A 355 -10.30 -5.92 16.46
CA LEU A 355 -9.62 -4.64 16.21
C LEU A 355 -8.39 -4.47 17.11
N ASP A 356 -8.50 -4.85 18.38
CA ASP A 356 -7.38 -4.81 19.32
C ASP A 356 -6.28 -5.78 18.86
N GLN A 357 -6.61 -7.03 18.47
CA GLN A 357 -5.64 -8.03 18.01
C GLN A 357 -4.83 -7.59 16.78
N ILE A 358 -5.43 -6.87 15.83
CA ILE A 358 -4.74 -6.42 14.61
C ILE A 358 -4.01 -5.08 14.78
N THR A 359 -4.25 -4.36 15.88
CA THR A 359 -3.62 -3.04 16.17
C THR A 359 -2.64 -3.07 17.33
N GLU A 360 -2.71 -4.08 18.20
CA GLU A 360 -1.85 -4.22 19.37
C GLU A 360 -0.37 -4.34 18.97
N SER A 361 0.44 -3.43 19.49
CA SER A 361 1.90 -3.52 19.35
C SER A 361 2.43 -4.51 20.39
N SER A 362 2.94 -5.66 19.95
CA SER A 362 3.39 -6.80 20.76
C SER A 362 4.60 -6.57 21.69
N GLY A 363 4.87 -5.33 22.12
CA GLY A 363 5.91 -4.98 23.11
C GLY A 363 7.35 -5.29 22.71
N LEU A 364 7.58 -5.95 21.57
CA LEU A 364 8.86 -6.49 21.10
C LEU A 364 9.44 -5.70 19.90
N GLY A 365 9.29 -4.37 19.93
CA GLY A 365 10.27 -3.48 19.32
C GLY A 365 10.31 -3.39 17.79
N SER A 366 9.17 -3.41 17.08
CA SER A 366 9.06 -2.63 15.84
C SER A 366 7.59 -2.46 15.44
N ASN A 367 7.08 -1.23 15.61
CA ASN A 367 5.82 -0.79 15.00
C ASN A 367 5.76 -1.13 13.51
N ASP A 368 6.92 -1.20 12.84
CA ASP A 368 7.04 -1.50 11.41
C ASP A 368 6.52 -2.90 11.07
N ARG A 369 6.57 -3.86 12.00
CA ARG A 369 6.05 -5.22 11.74
C ARG A 369 4.53 -5.24 11.68
N VAL A 370 3.85 -4.72 12.71
CA VAL A 370 2.39 -4.69 12.75
C VAL A 370 1.84 -3.84 11.60
N THR A 371 2.43 -2.67 11.36
CA THR A 371 2.02 -1.78 10.25
C THR A 371 2.25 -2.41 8.88
N LYS A 372 3.37 -3.12 8.68
CA LYS A 372 3.60 -3.89 7.46
C LYS A 372 2.55 -4.99 7.26
N MET A 373 2.25 -5.75 8.31
CA MET A 373 1.24 -6.83 8.24
C MET A 373 -0.16 -6.28 7.94
N GLN A 374 -0.56 -5.17 8.57
CA GLN A 374 -1.79 -4.47 8.22
C GLN A 374 -1.81 -4.04 6.75
N SER A 375 -0.69 -3.49 6.26
CA SER A 375 -0.60 -3.02 4.87
C SER A 375 -0.68 -4.17 3.86
N GLU A 376 -0.11 -5.33 4.18
CA GLU A 376 -0.22 -6.54 3.36
C GLU A 376 -1.65 -7.11 3.39
N ALA A 377 -2.25 -7.23 4.57
CA ALA A 377 -3.64 -7.67 4.72
C ALA A 377 -4.64 -6.76 3.99
N TYR A 378 -4.38 -5.45 3.97
CA TYR A 378 -5.14 -4.47 3.20
C TYR A 378 -4.93 -4.64 1.69
N LYS A 379 -3.67 -4.82 1.23
CA LYS A 379 -3.36 -5.01 -0.19
C LYS A 379 -3.98 -6.26 -0.79
N GLY A 380 -4.04 -7.38 -0.06
CA GLY A 380 -4.77 -8.55 -0.53
C GLY A 380 -6.24 -8.56 -0.14
N GLY A 381 -6.81 -7.42 0.27
CA GLY A 381 -8.25 -7.22 0.37
C GLY A 381 -8.93 -7.83 1.60
N VAL A 382 -8.19 -8.39 2.55
CA VAL A 382 -8.78 -8.89 3.81
C VAL A 382 -9.24 -7.72 4.68
N LEU A 383 -8.39 -6.70 4.82
CA LEU A 383 -8.79 -5.42 5.41
C LEU A 383 -9.32 -4.51 4.30
N ASP A 384 -10.41 -3.80 4.57
CA ASP A 384 -10.96 -2.78 3.69
C ASP A 384 -10.98 -1.40 4.37
N SER A 385 -11.39 -0.38 3.62
CA SER A 385 -11.44 0.99 4.11
C SER A 385 -12.39 1.18 5.29
N LYS A 386 -13.45 0.36 5.42
CA LYS A 386 -14.39 0.42 6.56
C LYS A 386 -13.77 -0.19 7.80
N THR A 387 -13.00 -1.28 7.65
CA THR A 387 -12.22 -1.84 8.75
C THR A 387 -11.18 -0.82 9.24
N VAL A 388 -10.53 -0.10 8.33
CA VAL A 388 -9.60 0.99 8.69
C VAL A 388 -10.29 2.09 9.50
N ASP A 389 -11.49 2.52 9.09
CA ASP A 389 -12.27 3.49 9.87
C ASP A 389 -12.54 2.99 11.30
N ARG A 390 -12.97 1.73 11.43
CA ARG A 390 -13.23 1.11 12.73
C ARG A 390 -11.96 1.00 13.58
N MET A 391 -10.80 0.72 12.99
CA MET A 391 -9.51 0.72 13.70
C MET A 391 -9.22 2.10 14.30
N TYR A 392 -9.35 3.17 13.51
CA TYR A 392 -9.12 4.53 14.00
C TYR A 392 -10.13 4.96 15.07
N LEU A 393 -11.41 4.65 14.88
CA LEU A 393 -12.46 4.97 15.86
C LEU A 393 -12.26 4.20 17.17
N ARG A 394 -11.90 2.91 17.10
CA ARG A 394 -11.60 2.08 18.26
C ARG A 394 -10.44 2.68 19.07
N GLU A 395 -9.35 3.02 18.39
CA GLU A 395 -8.19 3.61 19.08
C GLU A 395 -8.52 4.98 19.66
N CYS A 396 -9.25 5.81 18.93
CA CYS A 396 -9.66 7.13 19.40
C CYS A 396 -10.53 7.02 20.66
N SER A 397 -11.55 6.16 20.66
CA SER A 397 -12.41 5.94 21.83
C SER A 397 -11.64 5.40 23.02
N ARG A 398 -10.77 4.40 22.81
CA ARG A 398 -9.96 3.81 23.89
C ARG A 398 -9.05 4.83 24.56
N LEU A 399 -8.37 5.66 23.76
CA LEU A 399 -7.50 6.71 24.28
C LEU A 399 -8.30 7.84 24.95
N TYR A 400 -9.44 8.23 24.36
CA TYR A 400 -10.32 9.25 24.92
C TYR A 400 -10.89 8.84 26.29
N ASP A 401 -11.31 7.59 26.43
CA ASP A 401 -11.74 7.04 27.72
C ASP A 401 -10.58 7.00 28.73
N GLY A 402 -9.37 6.67 28.25
CA GLY A 402 -8.15 6.67 29.06
C GLY A 402 -7.81 8.05 29.63
N ILE A 403 -7.87 9.11 28.82
CA ILE A 403 -7.58 10.48 29.29
C ILE A 403 -8.64 11.01 30.25
N ASN A 404 -9.90 10.57 30.09
CA ASN A 404 -11.01 10.94 30.98
C ASN A 404 -11.11 10.05 32.23
N SER A 405 -10.19 9.10 32.41
CA SER A 405 -10.18 8.26 33.60
C SER A 405 -9.86 9.09 34.85
N GLY A 406 -10.64 8.89 35.91
CA GLY A 406 -10.37 9.50 37.22
C GLY A 406 -9.15 8.92 37.95
N ASP A 407 -8.45 7.95 37.36
CA ASP A 407 -7.29 7.30 37.96
C ASP A 407 -5.99 8.00 37.56
N ARG A 408 -5.28 8.52 38.58
CA ARG A 408 -3.98 9.19 38.40
C ARG A 408 -2.88 8.24 37.93
N TYR A 409 -3.06 6.93 38.06
CA TYR A 409 -2.11 5.91 37.60
C TYR A 409 -2.39 5.40 36.19
N THR A 410 -3.42 5.90 35.52
CA THR A 410 -3.75 5.47 34.15
C THR A 410 -2.55 5.61 33.23
N ARG A 411 -2.33 4.54 32.46
CA ARG A 411 -1.38 4.45 31.35
C ARG A 411 -2.17 4.13 30.09
N LEU A 412 -1.96 4.94 29.06
CA LEU A 412 -2.57 4.70 27.76
C LEU A 412 -1.87 3.50 27.10
N GLU A 413 -2.63 2.45 26.85
CA GLU A 413 -2.18 1.32 26.03
C GLU A 413 -1.84 1.80 24.63
N ARG A 414 -0.85 1.15 24.02
CA ARG A 414 -0.31 1.55 22.73
C ARG A 414 -0.77 0.59 21.63
N SER A 415 -1.64 1.07 20.75
CA SER A 415 -1.87 0.44 19.45
C SER A 415 -1.27 1.27 18.33
N VAL A 416 -1.15 0.63 17.16
CA VAL A 416 -0.51 1.23 15.98
C VAL A 416 -1.36 0.91 14.76
N ILE A 417 -1.65 1.94 13.96
CA ILE A 417 -2.38 1.82 12.71
C ILE A 417 -1.47 2.34 11.59
N SER A 418 -1.23 1.52 10.57
CA SER A 418 -0.36 1.88 9.47
C SER A 418 -0.89 3.13 8.75
N PRO A 419 -0.04 4.16 8.53
CA PRO A 419 -0.42 5.36 7.80
C PRO A 419 -0.62 5.12 6.30
N ASP A 420 -0.23 3.94 5.80
CA ASP A 420 -0.41 3.55 4.41
C ASP A 420 -1.82 3.01 4.12
N LEU A 421 -2.62 2.73 5.17
CA LEU A 421 -4.00 2.26 5.02
C LEU A 421 -4.92 3.41 4.67
N VAL A 422 -5.68 3.26 3.58
CA VAL A 422 -6.59 4.30 3.12
C VAL A 422 -7.98 4.11 3.77
N PRO A 423 -8.45 5.09 4.58
CA PRO A 423 -9.78 5.06 5.18
C PRO A 423 -10.88 5.30 4.12
N SER A 424 -12.16 5.17 4.50
CA SER A 424 -13.27 5.35 3.55
C SER A 424 -13.39 6.78 3.02
N GLY A 425 -12.93 7.76 3.79
CA GLY A 425 -13.14 9.19 3.54
C GLY A 425 -14.43 9.74 4.15
N ASP A 426 -15.32 8.90 4.70
CA ASP A 426 -16.65 9.32 5.16
C ASP A 426 -16.64 9.91 6.58
N ASN A 427 -15.64 9.58 7.40
CA ASN A 427 -15.59 9.99 8.80
C ASN A 427 -14.52 11.08 9.05
N PRO A 428 -14.90 12.29 9.52
CA PRO A 428 -13.96 13.40 9.71
C PRO A 428 -12.92 13.14 10.80
N THR A 429 -13.26 12.44 11.89
CA THR A 429 -12.31 12.06 12.94
C THR A 429 -11.26 11.09 12.40
N VAL A 430 -11.70 10.08 11.64
CA VAL A 430 -10.79 9.11 11.01
C VAL A 430 -9.87 9.83 10.03
N ASN A 431 -10.40 10.67 9.15
CA ASN A 431 -9.62 11.42 8.17
C ASN A 431 -8.60 12.34 8.84
N TYR A 432 -9.01 13.05 9.90
CA TYR A 432 -8.12 13.89 10.70
C TYR A 432 -6.93 13.08 11.22
N TRP A 433 -7.19 11.95 11.88
CA TRP A 433 -6.14 11.13 12.49
C TRP A 433 -5.28 10.39 11.48
N HIS A 434 -5.86 9.93 10.37
CA HIS A 434 -5.10 9.36 9.26
C HIS A 434 -4.12 10.39 8.67
N GLU A 435 -4.57 11.63 8.42
CA GLU A 435 -3.68 12.71 7.97
C GLU A 435 -2.56 13.02 8.98
N GLN A 436 -2.87 13.02 10.27
CA GLN A 436 -1.83 13.16 11.30
C GLN A 436 -0.84 11.98 11.24
N SER A 437 -1.34 10.74 11.15
CA SER A 437 -0.51 9.53 11.10
C SER A 437 0.42 9.51 9.90
N LYS A 438 -0.03 9.97 8.73
CA LYS A 438 0.81 10.07 7.52
C LYS A 438 1.97 11.03 7.69
N ARG A 439 1.77 12.13 8.43
CA ARG A 439 2.79 13.15 8.63
C ARG A 439 3.77 12.81 9.74
N TYR A 440 3.28 12.27 10.86
CA TYR A 440 4.07 12.14 12.10
C TYR A 440 4.23 10.69 12.59
N GLY A 441 3.79 9.73 11.79
CA GLY A 441 3.88 8.31 12.07
C GLY A 441 2.68 7.74 12.82
N ALA A 442 2.58 6.42 12.76
CA ALA A 442 1.45 5.60 13.19
C ALA A 442 1.02 5.73 14.67
N ASN A 443 1.85 6.33 15.52
CA ASN A 443 1.58 6.47 16.96
C ASN A 443 1.25 7.90 17.40
N ILE A 444 0.97 8.81 16.46
CA ILE A 444 0.73 10.23 16.76
C ILE A 444 -0.52 10.45 17.64
N MET A 445 -1.58 9.67 17.44
CA MET A 445 -2.79 9.76 18.24
C MET A 445 -2.49 9.46 19.73
N HIS A 446 -1.81 8.34 19.98
CA HIS A 446 -1.32 7.97 21.32
C HIS A 446 -0.44 9.06 21.93
N PHE A 447 0.48 9.63 21.15
CA PHE A 447 1.36 10.71 21.59
C PHE A 447 0.58 11.94 22.06
N CYS A 448 -0.35 12.45 21.24
CA CYS A 448 -1.12 13.64 21.60
C CYS A 448 -2.06 13.39 22.79
N MET A 449 -2.72 12.23 22.85
CA MET A 449 -3.58 11.86 23.97
C MET A 449 -2.77 11.70 25.26
N GLY A 450 -1.54 11.14 25.17
CA GLY A 450 -0.61 11.08 26.30
C GLY A 450 -0.27 12.46 26.85
N ARG A 451 -0.17 13.48 25.98
CA ARG A 451 0.04 14.87 26.42
C ARG A 451 -1.15 15.50 27.10
N ILE A 452 -2.35 15.24 26.61
CA ILE A 452 -3.56 15.68 27.31
C ILE A 452 -3.62 15.06 28.70
N LEU A 453 -3.31 13.76 28.82
CA LEU A 453 -3.27 13.07 30.11
C LEU A 453 -2.21 13.66 31.06
N ASP A 454 -1.01 13.97 30.55
CA ASP A 454 0.05 14.57 31.35
C ASP A 454 -0.35 15.97 31.84
N ALA A 455 -0.96 16.80 30.98
CA ALA A 455 -1.49 18.11 31.35
C ALA A 455 -2.58 18.01 32.42
N ALA A 456 -3.54 17.09 32.25
CA ALA A 456 -4.61 16.85 33.23
C ALA A 456 -4.06 16.40 34.60
N LYS A 457 -2.95 15.65 34.63
CA LYS A 457 -2.30 15.20 35.88
C LYS A 457 -1.53 16.29 36.62
N GLN A 458 -1.04 17.31 35.92
CA GLN A 458 -0.26 18.40 36.52
C GLN A 458 -1.12 19.32 37.43
N GLY A 459 -2.45 19.18 37.40
CA GLY A 459 -3.35 19.73 38.42
C GLY A 459 -3.87 21.14 38.16
N ASP A 460 -3.63 21.67 36.96
CA ASP A 460 -4.32 22.86 36.50
C ASP A 460 -5.78 22.51 36.18
N ASN A 461 -6.70 23.43 36.46
CA ASN A 461 -8.15 23.29 36.28
C ASN A 461 -8.55 23.28 34.77
N LEU A 462 -7.72 22.65 33.92
CA LEU A 462 -7.87 22.60 32.49
C LEU A 462 -8.89 21.53 32.12
N ASP A 463 -9.99 21.94 31.52
CA ASP A 463 -10.99 21.02 31.00
C ASP A 463 -10.43 20.33 29.75
N ILE A 464 -10.45 18.99 29.75
CA ILE A 464 -10.04 18.17 28.60
C ILE A 464 -10.81 18.58 27.34
N ALA A 465 -12.07 19.00 27.51
CA ALA A 465 -12.92 19.47 26.41
C ALA A 465 -12.39 20.73 25.70
N GLU A 466 -11.50 21.50 26.34
CA GLU A 466 -10.82 22.62 25.69
C GLU A 466 -9.72 22.15 24.73
N LEU A 467 -9.09 21.00 25.00
CA LEU A 467 -7.97 20.46 24.22
C LEU A 467 -8.40 19.53 23.10
N ILE A 468 -9.48 18.77 23.32
CA ILE A 468 -10.02 17.80 22.36
C ILE A 468 -11.54 17.82 22.45
N ASN A 469 -12.22 17.76 21.31
CA ASN A 469 -13.69 17.69 21.31
C ASN A 469 -14.19 16.27 21.60
N GLU A 470 -15.51 16.14 21.79
CA GLU A 470 -16.17 14.85 22.05
C GLU A 470 -16.00 13.88 20.88
N GLU A 471 -15.79 14.39 19.66
CA GLU A 471 -15.50 13.59 18.47
C GLU A 471 -14.03 13.13 18.38
N GLY A 472 -13.17 13.49 19.34
CA GLY A 472 -11.76 13.05 19.39
C GLY A 472 -10.80 13.82 18.48
N ILE A 473 -11.17 15.00 18.01
CA ILE A 473 -10.35 15.92 17.19
C ILE A 473 -9.73 16.99 18.10
N MET A 474 -8.42 17.20 17.95
CA MET A 474 -7.70 18.22 18.72
C MET A 474 -8.24 19.61 18.43
N ARG A 475 -8.34 20.45 19.47
CA ARG A 475 -8.74 21.86 19.42
C ARG A 475 -7.53 22.78 19.44
N ASP A 476 -7.76 24.05 19.08
CA ASP A 476 -6.69 25.05 18.96
C ASP A 476 -5.97 25.29 20.29
N LYS A 477 -6.69 25.17 21.42
CA LYS A 477 -6.10 25.29 22.76
C LYS A 477 -4.92 24.35 22.96
N PHE A 478 -4.91 23.14 22.37
CA PHE A 478 -3.78 22.21 22.46
C PHE A 478 -2.47 22.77 21.88
N PHE A 479 -2.56 23.69 20.90
CA PHE A 479 -1.42 24.33 20.23
C PHE A 479 -1.11 25.73 20.80
N GLN A 480 -1.82 26.15 21.85
CA GLN A 480 -1.65 27.44 22.52
C GLN A 480 -0.68 27.35 23.70
N ASN A 481 -0.23 28.52 24.13
CA ASN A 481 0.70 28.69 25.21
C ASN A 481 -0.09 28.89 26.51
N TYR A 482 0.12 27.95 27.43
CA TYR A 482 -0.31 28.04 28.81
C TYR A 482 0.59 27.10 29.65
N PRO A 483 0.65 27.27 30.97
CA PRO A 483 1.40 26.36 31.84
C PRO A 483 1.01 24.90 31.58
N GLY A 484 1.99 24.03 31.34
CA GLY A 484 1.76 22.60 31.04
C GLY A 484 1.25 22.30 29.62
N SER A 485 1.16 23.30 28.73
CA SER A 485 0.89 23.09 27.30
C SER A 485 2.03 22.39 26.57
N LEU A 486 1.76 21.90 25.35
CA LEU A 486 2.78 21.27 24.51
C LEU A 486 3.95 22.22 24.21
N LEU A 487 3.66 23.48 23.89
CA LEU A 487 4.69 24.50 23.61
C LEU A 487 5.46 24.88 24.89
N TRP A 488 4.79 24.94 26.03
CA TRP A 488 5.41 25.17 27.33
C TRP A 488 6.43 24.07 27.66
N ASP A 489 6.09 22.81 27.44
CA ASP A 489 6.98 21.68 27.68
C ASP A 489 8.25 21.75 26.80
N VAL A 490 8.08 22.13 25.53
CA VAL A 490 9.19 22.38 24.58
C VAL A 490 10.12 23.47 25.09
N CYS A 491 9.58 24.53 25.70
CA CYS A 491 10.34 25.71 26.12
C CYS A 491 10.92 25.64 27.54
N THR A 492 10.39 24.78 28.44
CA THR A 492 10.70 24.84 29.88
C THR A 492 11.29 23.57 30.49
N THR A 493 11.15 22.40 29.88
CA THR A 493 11.57 21.12 30.49
C THR A 493 13.10 20.94 30.48
N LYS A 494 13.74 20.85 31.66
CA LYS A 494 15.21 20.79 31.82
C LYS A 494 15.81 19.37 31.86
N GLN A 495 15.02 18.30 31.71
CA GLN A 495 15.51 16.91 31.88
C GLN A 495 16.38 16.41 30.71
N ARG A 496 17.51 15.75 31.02
CA ARG A 496 18.35 15.04 30.04
C ARG A 496 17.63 13.79 29.52
N GLY A 497 17.52 13.62 28.20
CA GLY A 497 16.89 12.45 27.56
C GLY A 497 15.49 12.69 27.00
N TYR A 498 14.95 13.91 27.11
CA TYR A 498 13.65 14.34 26.56
C TYR A 498 13.76 14.97 25.16
N ASP A 499 14.94 14.94 24.53
CA ASP A 499 15.20 15.74 23.33
C ASP A 499 14.48 15.19 22.08
N ASP A 500 14.41 13.86 21.89
CA ASP A 500 13.61 13.24 20.81
C ASP A 500 12.11 13.57 20.94
N TYR A 501 11.61 13.51 22.18
CA TYR A 501 10.25 13.91 22.52
C TYR A 501 10.00 15.40 22.21
N THR A 502 10.94 16.27 22.57
CA THR A 502 10.85 17.73 22.38
C THR A 502 10.79 18.09 20.90
N LEU A 503 11.66 17.49 20.09
CA LEU A 503 11.71 17.76 18.65
C LEU A 503 10.42 17.29 17.97
N ARG A 504 9.89 16.13 18.38
CA ARG A 504 8.61 15.64 17.87
C ARG A 504 7.44 16.57 18.23
N SER A 505 7.42 17.12 19.45
CA SER A 505 6.43 18.14 19.84
C SER A 505 6.55 19.40 18.99
N LEU A 506 7.78 19.84 18.70
CA LEU A 506 8.03 21.03 17.87
C LEU A 506 7.56 20.81 16.43
N GLU A 507 7.85 19.66 15.83
CA GLU A 507 7.37 19.30 14.48
C GLU A 507 5.83 19.32 14.40
N LEU A 508 5.15 18.81 15.44
CA LEU A 508 3.70 18.85 15.53
C LEU A 508 3.18 20.30 15.64
N LEU A 509 3.79 21.13 16.49
CA LEU A 509 3.39 22.53 16.68
C LEU A 509 3.56 23.36 15.40
N GLU A 510 4.69 23.19 14.71
CA GLU A 510 5.01 23.92 13.48
C GLU A 510 4.02 23.63 12.36
N ALA A 511 3.63 22.37 12.19
CA ALA A 511 2.73 21.99 11.13
C ALA A 511 1.25 22.33 11.39
N HIS A 512 0.93 22.75 12.62
CA HIS A 512 -0.37 23.30 13.03
C HIS A 512 -0.22 24.75 13.50
N GLN A 513 0.76 25.48 12.96
CA GLN A 513 1.00 26.88 13.33
C GLN A 513 -0.21 27.79 13.03
N ASP A 514 -1.06 27.44 12.06
CA ASP A 514 -2.32 28.13 11.78
C ASP A 514 -3.33 28.07 12.93
N ARG A 515 -3.17 27.08 13.81
CA ARG A 515 -4.00 26.86 15.01
C ARG A 515 -3.39 27.48 16.27
N ALA A 516 -2.15 27.96 16.19
CA ALA A 516 -1.47 28.65 17.27
C ALA A 516 -2.01 30.08 17.42
N SER A 517 -2.09 30.57 18.65
CA SER A 517 -2.58 31.92 18.93
C SER A 517 -1.48 32.96 18.69
N GLU A 518 -1.89 34.12 18.17
CA GLU A 518 -1.05 35.33 18.08
C GLU A 518 -1.05 36.08 19.42
N ILE A 519 -2.14 36.00 20.18
CA ILE A 519 -2.37 36.78 21.40
C ILE A 519 -1.46 36.32 22.54
N ASP A 520 -1.21 35.01 22.63
CA ASP A 520 -0.38 34.40 23.68
C ASP A 520 1.08 34.20 23.25
N GLY A 521 1.45 34.71 22.07
CA GLY A 521 2.78 34.57 21.48
C GLY A 521 3.13 33.19 20.93
N SER A 522 2.22 32.21 20.96
CA SER A 522 2.50 30.84 20.48
C SER A 522 3.01 30.83 19.06
N LYS A 523 2.35 31.57 18.17
CA LYS A 523 2.70 31.61 16.74
C LYS A 523 4.10 32.18 16.50
N ALA A 524 4.45 33.27 17.18
CA ALA A 524 5.77 33.90 17.12
C ALA A 524 6.85 32.96 17.69
N MET A 525 6.55 32.30 18.80
CA MET A 525 7.45 31.38 19.47
C MET A 525 7.74 30.13 18.64
N ILE A 526 6.71 29.52 18.02
CA ILE A 526 6.87 28.40 17.08
C ILE A 526 7.70 28.81 15.87
N LYS A 527 7.46 30.01 15.33
CA LYS A 527 8.23 30.57 14.20
C LYS A 527 9.69 30.83 14.55
N LEU A 528 9.97 31.24 15.79
CA LEU A 528 11.33 31.42 16.27
C LEU A 528 12.07 30.09 16.35
N LEU A 529 11.45 29.09 16.97
CA LEU A 529 12.02 27.75 17.10
C LEU A 529 12.23 27.09 15.74
N SER A 530 11.33 27.31 14.77
CA SER A 530 11.44 26.71 13.45
C SER A 530 12.63 27.18 12.61
N LYS A 531 13.29 28.29 13.01
CA LYS A 531 14.55 28.74 12.40
C LYS A 531 15.75 27.85 12.73
N MET A 532 15.69 27.08 13.81
CA MET A 532 16.80 26.27 14.30
C MET A 532 16.92 24.94 13.55
N ARG A 533 16.99 25.00 12.21
CA ARG A 533 17.12 23.85 11.33
C ARG A 533 18.54 23.73 10.79
N GLY A 534 19.09 22.53 10.86
CA GLY A 534 20.37 22.19 10.24
C GLY A 534 20.28 22.14 8.71
N GLU A 535 21.43 21.88 8.07
CA GLU A 535 21.52 21.77 6.60
C GLU A 535 20.67 20.64 6.01
N ASP A 536 20.37 19.60 6.79
CA ASP A 536 19.49 18.49 6.40
C ASP A 536 18.00 18.83 6.47
N GLY A 537 17.69 20.08 6.84
CA GLY A 537 16.34 20.57 7.01
C GLY A 537 15.66 20.07 8.28
N LYS A 538 16.31 19.30 9.15
CA LYS A 538 15.75 18.88 10.45
C LYS A 538 16.11 19.89 11.54
N HIS A 539 15.35 19.87 12.63
CA HIS A 539 15.66 20.70 13.81
C HIS A 539 17.00 20.30 14.41
N ASP A 540 17.89 21.28 14.59
CA ASP A 540 19.14 21.09 15.32
C ASP A 540 18.81 20.90 16.80
N ALA A 541 18.86 19.64 17.23
CA ALA A 541 18.57 19.22 18.59
C ALA A 541 19.36 20.02 19.63
N GLU A 542 20.63 20.33 19.33
CA GLU A 542 21.50 21.04 20.26
C GLU A 542 21.14 22.52 20.32
N ALA A 543 20.87 23.16 19.16
CA ALA A 543 20.42 24.55 19.11
C ALA A 543 19.10 24.75 19.87
N VAL A 544 18.08 23.91 19.63
CA VAL A 544 16.81 23.93 20.35
C VAL A 544 17.02 23.71 21.85
N ARG A 545 17.86 22.74 22.23
CA ARG A 545 18.18 22.46 23.64
C ARG A 545 18.87 23.65 24.33
N LEU A 546 19.77 24.35 23.63
CA LEU A 546 20.49 25.51 24.15
C LEU A 546 19.59 26.74 24.27
N PHE A 547 18.76 26.99 23.26
CA PHE A 547 17.74 28.04 23.30
C PHE A 547 16.78 27.79 24.47
N ARG A 548 16.24 26.57 24.59
CA ARG A 548 15.34 26.17 25.71
C ARG A 548 15.94 26.47 27.08
N LYS A 549 17.22 26.14 27.28
CA LYS A 549 17.92 26.37 28.55
C LYS A 549 18.13 27.85 28.88
N SER A 550 18.28 28.70 27.86
CA SER A 550 18.68 30.10 28.02
C SER A 550 17.50 31.06 27.95
N MET A 551 16.69 30.94 26.90
CA MET A 551 15.68 31.91 26.49
C MET A 551 14.26 31.33 26.51
N GLY A 552 14.09 30.00 26.47
CA GLY A 552 12.78 29.34 26.33
C GLY A 552 11.74 29.79 27.36
N SER A 553 12.09 29.71 28.65
CA SER A 553 11.21 30.16 29.75
C SER A 553 10.87 31.66 29.66
N ILE A 554 11.82 32.51 29.27
CA ILE A 554 11.59 33.96 29.18
C ILE A 554 10.59 34.27 28.07
N CYS A 555 10.82 33.69 26.89
CA CYS A 555 9.99 33.93 25.71
C CYS A 555 8.55 33.45 25.89
N ILE A 556 8.36 32.34 26.61
CA ILE A 556 7.04 31.76 26.82
C ILE A 556 6.23 32.46 27.92
N ASN A 557 6.89 33.13 28.88
CA ASN A 557 6.21 33.85 29.97
C ASN A 557 5.88 35.30 29.61
N ASP A 558 6.75 35.98 28.85
CA ASP A 558 6.59 37.40 28.50
C ASP A 558 6.56 37.64 26.97
N PRO A 559 5.76 36.90 26.19
CA PRO A 559 5.81 36.98 24.73
C PRO A 559 5.48 38.38 24.20
N GLY A 560 4.52 39.08 24.80
CA GLY A 560 4.13 40.44 24.37
C GLY A 560 5.19 41.52 24.62
N GLU A 561 6.22 41.24 25.44
CA GLU A 561 7.37 42.14 25.59
C GLU A 561 8.51 41.81 24.64
N LEU A 562 8.60 40.56 24.18
CA LEU A 562 9.74 40.05 23.42
C LEU A 562 9.47 39.98 21.92
N PHE A 563 8.21 39.84 21.52
CA PHE A 563 7.78 39.75 20.13
C PHE A 563 6.86 40.92 19.76
N ASP A 564 7.13 41.54 18.61
CA ASP A 564 6.19 42.46 17.93
C ASP A 564 5.64 41.76 16.69
N GLY A 565 4.55 41.03 16.87
CA GLY A 565 4.07 40.07 15.87
C GLY A 565 5.11 38.96 15.65
N ASP A 566 5.68 38.92 14.43
CA ASP A 566 6.70 37.95 14.05
C ASP A 566 8.15 38.47 14.22
N GLU A 567 8.32 39.73 14.62
CA GLU A 567 9.63 40.39 14.77
C GLU A 567 10.12 40.33 16.22
N LEU A 568 11.45 40.32 16.38
CA LEU A 568 12.10 40.33 17.68
C LEU A 568 12.30 41.78 18.13
N THR A 569 11.93 42.07 19.37
CA THR A 569 12.07 43.42 19.95
C THR A 569 13.47 43.66 20.52
N ASP A 570 13.80 44.93 20.78
CA ASP A 570 15.02 45.30 21.52
C ASP A 570 15.12 44.63 22.90
N LYS A 571 13.97 44.33 23.52
CA LYS A 571 13.91 43.60 24.80
C LYS A 571 14.32 42.14 24.64
N PHE A 572 14.01 41.50 23.52
CA PHE A 572 14.52 40.16 23.21
C PHE A 572 16.05 40.15 23.15
N TYR A 573 16.64 41.08 22.39
CA TYR A 573 18.10 41.20 22.31
C TYR A 573 18.70 41.55 23.67
N SER A 574 18.09 42.46 24.43
CA SER A 574 18.50 42.76 25.81
C SER A 574 18.50 41.51 26.69
N ALA A 575 17.46 40.67 26.61
CA ALA A 575 17.40 39.42 27.36
C ALA A 575 18.46 38.38 26.90
N VAL A 576 18.73 38.27 25.60
CA VAL A 576 19.81 37.42 25.05
C VAL A 576 21.18 37.89 25.54
N PHE A 577 21.46 39.19 25.42
CA PHE A 577 22.66 39.84 25.92
C PHE A 577 22.90 39.53 27.39
N MET A 578 21.83 39.67 28.17
CA MET A 578 21.83 39.41 29.59
C MET A 578 22.06 37.93 29.90
N ARG A 579 21.64 36.99 29.05
CA ARG A 579 21.82 35.54 29.27
C ARG A 579 23.16 34.97 28.80
N CYS A 580 23.98 35.73 28.10
CA CYS A 580 25.27 35.24 27.59
C CYS A 580 26.22 34.71 28.69
N TYR A 581 26.08 35.15 29.94
CA TYR A 581 26.90 34.65 31.05
C TYR A 581 26.53 33.23 31.50
N CYS A 582 25.27 32.82 31.38
CA CYS A 582 24.80 31.51 31.85
C CYS A 582 24.95 30.43 30.79
N ASN A 583 25.04 30.82 29.53
CA ASN A 583 25.17 29.91 28.41
C ASN A 583 26.18 30.47 27.40
N LYS A 584 27.44 30.04 27.50
CA LYS A 584 28.49 30.46 26.55
C LYS A 584 28.24 30.02 25.11
N ASP A 585 27.29 29.10 24.93
CA ASP A 585 26.87 28.63 23.61
C ASP A 585 25.70 29.45 23.04
N THR A 586 25.44 30.67 23.54
CA THR A 586 24.41 31.57 22.96
C THR A 586 24.60 31.77 21.46
N ASP A 587 25.85 31.88 21.00
CA ASP A 587 26.16 31.99 19.57
C ASP A 587 25.63 30.80 18.75
N LYS A 588 25.59 29.60 19.33
CA LYS A 588 25.16 28.40 18.61
C LYS A 588 23.70 28.47 18.20
N PHE A 589 22.80 28.93 19.09
CA PHE A 589 21.39 29.04 18.73
C PHE A 589 21.05 30.39 18.10
N MET A 590 21.71 31.49 18.50
CA MET A 590 21.45 32.81 17.94
C MET A 590 21.84 32.89 16.47
N SER A 591 22.87 32.17 16.03
CA SER A 591 23.26 32.13 14.61
C SER A 591 22.15 31.65 13.67
N TYR A 592 21.22 30.82 14.14
CA TYR A 592 20.03 30.41 13.40
C TYR A 592 18.92 31.48 13.40
N ILE A 593 18.82 32.26 14.47
CA ILE A 593 17.78 33.27 14.65
C ILE A 593 18.12 34.57 13.90
N ASP A 594 19.36 35.02 14.10
CA ASP A 594 19.98 36.25 13.61
C ASP A 594 21.52 36.10 13.73
N SER A 595 22.20 35.88 12.59
CA SER A 595 23.66 35.71 12.57
C SER A 595 24.43 36.95 13.01
N ASP A 596 23.82 38.12 12.81
CA ASP A 596 24.41 39.42 13.08
C ASP A 596 23.88 40.00 14.40
N TRP A 597 23.36 39.15 15.29
CA TRP A 597 22.69 39.58 16.52
C TRP A 597 23.56 40.46 17.45
N LYS A 598 24.88 40.39 17.31
CA LYS A 598 25.85 41.21 18.06
C LYS A 598 25.91 42.67 17.58
N ASP A 599 25.42 42.96 16.38
CA ASP A 599 25.41 44.30 15.79
C ASP A 599 24.28 45.17 16.35
N HIS A 600 23.29 44.56 17.03
CA HIS A 600 22.27 45.29 17.80
C HIS A 600 22.87 46.01 19.03
N TYR A 601 24.12 45.72 19.40
CA TYR A 601 24.80 46.39 20.51
C TYR A 601 25.87 47.38 20.04
N GLY A 602 25.99 48.49 20.75
CA GLY A 602 27.09 49.44 20.56
C GLY A 602 28.45 48.88 21.00
N ASP A 603 29.52 49.68 20.84
CA ASP A 603 30.89 49.28 21.20
C ASP A 603 31.04 48.83 22.67
N ALA A 604 30.28 49.45 23.58
CA ALA A 604 30.24 49.08 25.00
C ALA A 604 29.64 47.67 25.21
N GLY A 605 28.55 47.35 24.50
CA GLY A 605 27.92 46.03 24.57
C GLY A 605 28.77 44.92 23.95
N ARG A 606 29.45 45.19 22.82
CA ARG A 606 30.41 44.21 22.25
C ARG A 606 31.56 43.89 23.21
N ARG A 607 32.11 44.90 23.90
CA ARG A 607 33.13 44.70 24.95
C ARG A 607 32.60 43.90 26.14
N TYR A 608 31.31 44.00 26.48
CA TYR A 608 30.71 43.11 27.46
C TYR A 608 30.68 41.66 27.00
N LEU A 609 30.26 41.40 25.76
CA LEU A 609 30.22 40.03 25.23
C LEU A 609 31.62 39.39 25.25
N GLU A 610 32.67 40.16 24.95
CA GLU A 610 34.07 39.75 25.11
C GLU A 610 34.40 39.43 26.58
N LEU A 611 34.00 40.29 27.52
CA LEU A 611 34.23 40.07 28.95
C LEU A 611 33.51 38.82 29.46
N VAL A 612 32.22 38.65 29.13
CA VAL A 612 31.38 37.52 29.54
C VAL A 612 31.96 36.19 29.06
N SER A 613 32.62 36.15 27.90
CA SER A 613 33.32 34.94 27.44
C SER A 613 34.39 34.44 28.42
N THR A 614 34.94 35.33 29.26
CA THR A 614 35.93 35.00 30.29
C THR A 614 35.31 34.56 31.62
N TYR A 615 33.99 34.72 31.79
CA TYR A 615 33.27 34.38 33.02
C TYR A 615 33.24 32.84 33.24
N PRO A 616 33.36 32.31 34.46
CA PRO A 616 33.41 30.85 34.70
C PRO A 616 32.09 30.10 34.42
N ASP A 617 32.19 28.82 34.03
CA ASP A 617 31.04 27.96 33.70
C ASP A 617 30.14 27.63 34.91
N GLU A 618 28.96 27.07 34.61
CA GLU A 618 27.94 26.67 35.59
C GLU A 618 28.49 25.73 36.68
N GLY A 619 28.27 26.07 37.96
CA GLY A 619 28.62 25.22 39.11
C GLY A 619 29.94 25.52 39.84
N ASN A 620 30.79 26.45 39.35
CA ASN A 620 32.06 26.80 40.01
C ASN A 620 31.97 28.12 40.81
N TYR A 621 31.29 28.06 41.96
CA TYR A 621 30.98 29.23 42.79
C TYR A 621 32.22 30.02 43.27
N GLU A 622 33.32 29.34 43.58
CA GLU A 622 34.57 29.99 44.02
C GLU A 622 35.24 30.77 42.89
N GLN A 623 35.31 30.19 41.69
CA GLN A 623 35.86 30.89 40.52
C GLN A 623 34.99 32.07 40.11
N LYS A 624 33.65 31.92 40.13
CA LYS A 624 32.72 33.02 39.84
C LYS A 624 32.91 34.18 40.82
N ARG A 625 33.05 33.87 42.11
CA ARG A 625 33.32 34.86 43.16
C ARG A 625 34.67 35.57 42.95
N GLN A 626 35.71 34.82 42.63
CA GLN A 626 37.04 35.39 42.36
C GLN A 626 36.99 36.32 41.14
N TRP A 627 36.36 35.88 40.06
CA TRP A 627 36.20 36.66 38.84
C TRP A 627 35.46 37.98 39.10
N VAL A 628 34.36 37.96 39.86
CA VAL A 628 33.63 39.19 40.24
C VAL A 628 34.49 40.14 41.07
N GLY A 629 35.29 39.60 42.00
CA GLY A 629 36.22 40.40 42.79
C GLY A 629 37.31 41.07 41.95
N GLU A 630 37.90 40.34 41.01
CA GLU A 630 38.93 40.84 40.09
C GLU A 630 38.36 41.88 39.12
N TYR A 631 37.14 41.68 38.62
CA TYR A 631 36.43 42.63 37.77
C TYR A 631 36.18 43.97 38.47
N LEU A 632 35.74 43.93 39.74
CA LEU A 632 35.51 45.14 40.54
C LEU A 632 36.83 45.84 40.91
N ASP A 633 37.88 45.09 41.24
CA ASP A 633 39.22 45.64 41.54
C ASP A 633 39.84 46.36 40.32
N ALA A 634 39.50 45.93 39.11
CA ALA A 634 39.95 46.54 37.86
C ALA A 634 39.19 47.84 37.48
N GLY A 635 38.20 48.27 38.27
CA GLY A 635 37.42 49.47 38.00
C GLY A 635 36.42 49.32 36.84
N GLY A 636 35.85 48.13 36.67
CA GLY A 636 34.89 47.83 35.60
C GLY A 636 33.62 48.70 35.63
N PRO A 637 32.98 48.96 34.47
CA PRO A 637 31.75 49.75 34.38
C PRO A 637 30.57 49.09 35.12
N VAL A 638 29.74 49.92 35.75
CA VAL A 638 28.81 49.51 36.82
C VAL A 638 27.33 49.49 36.39
N ASN A 639 26.97 50.12 35.27
CA ASN A 639 25.58 50.52 35.08
C ASN A 639 24.81 49.66 34.05
N GLU A 640 25.46 49.08 33.04
CA GLU A 640 24.78 48.25 32.01
C GLU A 640 25.26 46.78 31.99
N LEU A 641 26.52 46.55 32.37
CA LEU A 641 27.17 45.22 32.43
C LEU A 641 26.77 44.38 33.65
N ALA A 642 26.19 45.04 34.65
CA ALA A 642 26.00 44.53 35.99
C ALA A 642 24.86 43.54 36.11
N ASN A 643 23.73 43.87 35.51
CA ASN A 643 22.46 43.23 35.83
C ASN A 643 22.49 41.72 35.49
N GLY A 644 23.19 41.31 34.43
CA GLY A 644 23.31 39.90 34.04
C GLY A 644 24.19 39.10 35.01
N ILE A 645 25.43 39.56 35.22
CA ILE A 645 26.38 38.91 36.14
C ILE A 645 25.82 38.90 37.58
N LEU A 646 25.09 39.94 37.98
CA LEU A 646 24.42 40.04 39.28
C LEU A 646 23.25 39.05 39.44
N CYS A 647 22.49 38.75 38.38
CA CYS A 647 21.44 37.73 38.40
C CYS A 647 21.99 36.30 38.47
N ASP A 648 23.19 36.03 37.96
CA ASP A 648 23.87 34.72 38.11
C ASP A 648 24.50 34.52 39.48
N ALA A 649 25.24 35.55 39.91
CA ALA A 649 26.15 35.48 41.02
C ALA A 649 25.51 36.02 42.30
N TYR A 650 24.18 36.20 42.34
CA TYR A 650 23.48 36.86 43.43
C TYR A 650 23.78 36.23 44.79
N ASP A 651 23.91 34.89 44.86
CA ASP A 651 24.33 34.14 46.04
C ASP A 651 25.80 34.38 46.42
N GLN A 652 26.65 34.77 45.47
CA GLN A 652 28.07 35.09 45.71
C GLN A 652 28.30 36.55 46.10
N LEU A 653 27.38 37.46 45.77
CA LEU A 653 27.49 38.89 46.09
C LEU A 653 27.51 39.16 47.59
N GLU A 654 26.87 38.31 48.41
CA GLU A 654 26.89 38.44 49.87
C GLU A 654 28.30 38.33 50.46
N TYR A 655 29.20 37.63 49.75
CA TYR A 655 30.60 37.39 50.14
C TYR A 655 31.59 38.40 49.54
N VAL A 656 31.17 39.27 48.63
CA VAL A 656 32.01 40.36 48.12
C VAL A 656 32.08 41.46 49.20
N PRO A 657 33.28 41.97 49.56
CA PRO A 657 33.41 43.07 50.53
C PRO A 657 32.63 44.31 50.13
N ALA A 658 31.94 44.95 51.08
CA ALA A 658 31.09 46.10 50.80
C ALA A 658 31.90 47.27 50.22
N GLU A 659 33.17 47.41 50.58
CA GLU A 659 34.06 48.48 50.11
C GLU A 659 34.42 48.34 48.63
N LYS A 660 34.22 47.15 48.04
CA LYS A 660 34.45 46.87 46.62
C LYS A 660 33.17 47.01 45.77
N MET A 661 32.02 47.22 46.42
CA MET A 661 30.72 47.32 45.76
C MET A 661 30.29 48.78 45.60
N PRO A 662 29.91 49.20 44.39
CA PRO A 662 29.35 50.54 44.16
C PRO A 662 28.08 50.80 44.96
N ASP A 663 27.84 52.05 45.33
CA ASP A 663 26.74 52.46 46.22
C ASP A 663 25.36 52.04 45.71
N GLU A 664 25.17 52.06 44.39
CA GLU A 664 23.94 51.63 43.71
C GLU A 664 23.61 50.13 43.90
N TRP A 665 24.62 49.28 44.14
CA TRP A 665 24.43 47.83 44.29
C TRP A 665 24.34 47.38 45.75
N GLN A 666 24.67 48.25 46.71
CA GLN A 666 24.64 47.93 48.14
C GLN A 666 23.25 47.45 48.60
N LYS A 667 22.18 48.01 48.01
CA LYS A 667 20.79 47.64 48.35
C LYS A 667 20.42 46.27 47.83
N PHE A 668 20.79 45.95 46.59
CA PHE A 668 20.60 44.62 46.01
C PHE A 668 21.41 43.57 46.79
N ARG A 669 22.68 43.87 47.13
CA ARG A 669 23.51 43.02 48.00
C ARG A 669 22.85 42.76 49.36
N ASN A 670 22.29 43.79 49.99
CA ASN A 670 21.58 43.65 51.27
C ASN A 670 20.28 42.85 51.13
N PHE A 671 19.55 43.03 50.03
CA PHE A 671 18.37 42.24 49.69
C PHE A 671 18.72 40.75 49.51
N CYS A 672 19.73 40.44 48.69
CA CYS A 672 20.23 39.07 48.51
C CYS A 672 20.68 38.45 49.84
N ARG A 673 21.44 39.17 50.67
CA ARG A 673 21.87 38.69 51.99
C ARG A 673 20.69 38.40 52.94
N THR A 674 19.58 39.12 52.78
CA THR A 674 18.37 38.96 53.62
C THR A 674 17.49 37.81 53.14
N TYR A 675 17.46 37.53 51.84
CA TYR A 675 16.52 36.60 51.22
C TYR A 675 17.16 35.42 50.44
N SER A 676 18.49 35.22 50.49
CA SER A 676 19.19 34.18 49.69
C SER A 676 18.63 32.76 49.91
N TYR A 677 18.37 32.39 51.16
CA TYR A 677 17.77 31.10 51.51
C TYR A 677 16.29 30.97 51.09
N SER A 678 15.55 32.08 50.96
CA SER A 678 14.15 32.10 50.51
C SER A 678 14.04 32.14 48.99
N MET A 679 15.02 32.72 48.28
CA MET A 679 15.11 32.72 46.82
C MET A 679 15.26 31.30 46.24
N SER A 680 16.01 30.42 46.92
CA SER A 680 16.07 29.00 46.55
C SER A 680 14.73 28.26 46.72
N ARG A 681 13.83 28.76 47.58
CA ARG A 681 12.45 28.22 47.77
C ARG A 681 11.39 28.93 46.91
N LEU A 682 11.72 30.04 46.25
CA LEU A 682 10.91 30.68 45.21
C LEU A 682 11.00 29.96 43.86
N ASN A 683 11.70 28.82 43.83
CA ASN A 683 11.72 27.82 42.78
C ASN A 683 10.36 27.10 42.75
N VAL A 684 9.31 27.80 42.31
CA VAL A 684 7.97 27.22 42.16
C VAL A 684 8.03 26.20 41.02
N VAL A 685 7.32 25.09 41.23
CA VAL A 685 7.02 24.06 40.24
C VAL A 685 6.57 24.73 38.93
N GLY A 686 7.41 24.66 37.89
CA GLY A 686 7.10 25.22 36.56
C GLY A 686 8.00 26.37 36.12
N GLY A 687 9.20 26.03 35.64
CA GLY A 687 9.86 26.75 34.52
C GLY A 687 10.56 28.09 34.80
N ALA A 688 9.91 29.06 35.44
CA ALA A 688 10.41 30.43 35.52
C ALA A 688 10.96 30.77 36.91
N THR A 689 12.24 31.12 37.00
CA THR A 689 12.73 31.73 38.25
C THR A 689 12.25 33.18 38.30
N LYS A 690 11.76 33.66 39.44
CA LYS A 690 11.29 35.06 39.58
C LYS A 690 12.37 36.13 39.29
N MET A 691 13.63 35.72 39.15
CA MET A 691 14.73 36.55 38.66
C MET A 691 14.75 36.75 37.14
N GLU A 692 14.13 35.87 36.34
CA GLU A 692 14.10 36.00 34.87
C GLU A 692 13.31 37.23 34.42
N ASN A 693 12.31 37.63 35.21
CA ASN A 693 11.49 38.82 34.98
C ASN A 693 12.24 40.15 35.16
N ILE A 694 13.34 40.14 35.93
CA ILE A 694 14.23 41.31 36.09
C ILE A 694 15.06 41.52 34.83
N LEU A 695 15.32 40.46 34.04
CA LEU A 695 16.14 40.51 32.83
C LEU A 695 15.49 41.29 31.67
N ILE A 696 14.19 41.56 31.74
CA ILE A 696 13.39 42.21 30.68
C ILE A 696 13.21 43.73 30.95
N GLY A 697 13.67 44.25 32.10
CA GLY A 697 13.57 45.67 32.46
C GLY A 697 14.84 46.22 33.12
N ASP A 698 14.85 47.53 33.40
CA ASP A 698 15.94 48.18 34.14
C ASP A 698 15.85 47.81 35.64
N LEU A 699 16.98 47.50 36.27
CA LEU A 699 17.08 47.19 37.71
C LEU A 699 16.43 48.29 38.58
N THR A 700 16.49 49.55 38.12
CA THR A 700 15.88 50.70 38.79
C THR A 700 14.35 50.70 38.77
N GLU A 701 13.72 49.91 37.89
CA GLU A 701 12.27 49.70 37.89
C GLU A 701 11.82 48.71 38.97
N TYR A 702 12.74 47.84 39.41
CA TYR A 702 12.50 46.78 40.40
C TYR A 702 13.04 47.14 41.78
N PHE A 703 13.98 48.10 41.86
CA PHE A 703 14.57 48.59 43.11
C PHE A 703 14.74 50.11 43.09
N ASP A 704 14.24 50.80 44.13
CA ASP A 704 14.31 52.25 44.26
C ASP A 704 15.16 52.73 45.46
N ALA A 705 15.03 54.01 45.81
CA ALA A 705 15.69 54.59 46.97
C ALA A 705 15.33 53.88 48.30
N ASN A 706 14.19 53.20 48.38
CA ASN A 706 13.59 52.64 49.58
C ASN A 706 13.63 51.09 49.65
N GLY A 707 13.93 50.38 48.55
CA GLY A 707 14.04 48.92 48.50
C GLY A 707 13.42 48.31 47.25
N PRO A 708 12.96 47.04 47.28
CA PRO A 708 12.08 46.47 46.25
C PRO A 708 10.92 47.41 45.93
N THR A 709 10.66 47.65 44.65
CA THR A 709 9.48 48.41 44.22
C THR A 709 8.23 47.53 44.23
N ASP A 710 7.06 48.15 44.18
CA ASP A 710 5.78 47.45 44.00
C ASP A 710 5.79 46.56 42.75
N LYS A 711 6.53 46.95 41.70
CA LYS A 711 6.70 46.16 40.47
C LYS A 711 7.42 44.83 40.70
N LEU A 712 8.42 44.80 41.59
CA LEU A 712 9.08 43.54 41.98
C LEU A 712 8.19 42.70 42.89
N ILE A 713 7.41 43.35 43.76
CA ILE A 713 6.48 42.68 44.68
C ILE A 713 5.32 42.04 43.92
N ASP A 714 4.73 42.71 42.94
CA ASP A 714 3.61 42.18 42.15
C ASP A 714 4.01 40.98 41.27
N LYS A 715 5.30 40.88 40.89
CA LYS A 715 5.84 39.76 40.11
C LYS A 715 6.28 38.56 40.98
N VAL A 716 6.35 38.69 42.31
CA VAL A 716 6.79 37.67 43.27
C VAL A 716 5.60 37.15 44.07
#